data_AF-A0A512B1E5-F1
#
_entry.id   AF-A0A512B1E5-F1
#
_cell.length_a   1.000
_cell.length_b   1.000
_cell.length_c   1.000
_cell.angle_alpha   90.00
_cell.angle_beta   90.00
_cell.angle_gamma   90.00
#
_symmetry.space_group_name_H-M   'P 1'
#
loop_
_entity.id
_entity.type
_entity.pdbx_description
1 polymer ?
#
loop_
_entity_poly.entity_id
_entity_poly.type
_entity_poly.pdbx_seq_one_letter_code
_entity_poly.pdbx_strand_id
1 'polypeptide(L)'
;MHYNFTRLYLLILIFISFGQQNFAQITQPTAKIAPAALNQPHPEKSLQFIQNKNQWDKSVAFVAPLPGGRLFLQDKSLVYTFFDESTLAHAHATPKAANTGNTIDKIKAHAYKVTFEGAGTASAAITGQQASEALRNYYIGKDPSRWATGVKAFAEVTYEALYPGITMHLFEKAAHLKYEFLLQPQADPAQIRLRYQGADKLFIQNNELHIKTSVTEVVEQKPYAYQLYNNQPVEVPCFFKLDGEVVTFEFPAGYDRNKPLVIDPVLVFSSYSGSQADNWGFTATYDEEGNMYSGGIVAGFGFPATIGAYDVDWGSNPDGGSGTGWDIGILKYKTNASGAASLLYATYLGGSRSDVPNSLVVNSKDELLILGVTGSDNYPTTAGAHDRSFNGGSPSIMPLNGIQFNRGTDLFISRLRSDGSALLASTFLGGTADDGILSDATARHPLDRNYGDQFRGDIFTDAADQVYIVSSTRSPNFPVANGFQSTFGGGSNDGVVAKLTPALTVQWSSFMGGGGADAAYSVQLDASNNIFICGGTTSADLPGTNGAFLSGSRGGQADGFVAKINNNGSALQRVSYIGTSAYDQTYFVQLDGENNVYLLGQTLGNYPVSAGVYSVSGGRQFIHKLNNDLTGSLLSTTFGTANSPQLNISPTAFLVDNCNRIYVAGWGGGANANPPYSNGTTMGLPTSNDGHQRTTDGNDFYLMLLSRDAKALEYATFFGGVQATTSGEHVDGGTSRFDKRGFVYQAVCAGCRASQAFPTTPGAWSRTNNADNCNNGSFKFDFNIVLAEAGPDQEICANAAPFQLSGFSPATGGTWSGPGVSTNGTFTPNANLTGLQTLTYTVANGSCTSTSTKTINVLPLPTVAITGLPPSMCLPITAFTLVGTPAGGTFTGPGMSGNIFTPATAGAGTHTITYRFADPAGCTVTISQQVVISEMPAVTAGPDERICSGSFPLLLSGFSPAGGTWSGTGVSPNGLFKPSEALVGTHLLTYTVTSGSCTVAKTKTVVIDPTVKFTQGPDLALCPGAAAFAITDIIPPGGTWSGTGVSPDGIFTPASGMNGPQALTYFVTVGACSGISTKNVTVSALPEVRASAVPTECGTETQLQGFAPFTASFTNTTTGATGYLWDFGDGSTSAEAVPTHQYTSEGSYDVTLTVYFGNNCSLKRPIAAVQVEKKQMVPNVFTPNNDGLNDTFVPRVTCLPTDLKIFNRWGKQVYEQKNYQNNWGGTGLSDGIYYYQLTSTKGQIWKGWVEIIR
;
A
#
# COMPACT_ATOMS: atom_id res chain seq x y z
N MET A 1 -51.37 -25.21 -27.18
CA MET A 1 -50.75 -25.77 -28.40
C MET A 1 -49.48 -24.95 -28.63
N HIS A 2 -48.31 -25.50 -28.34
CA HIS A 2 -47.44 -26.23 -29.28
C HIS A 2 -46.69 -25.31 -30.25
N TYR A 3 -45.35 -25.22 -30.07
CA TYR A 3 -44.32 -25.81 -30.97
C TYR A 3 -44.67 -26.00 -32.47
N ASN A 4 -43.78 -25.86 -33.45
CA ASN A 4 -42.31 -25.85 -33.43
C ASN A 4 -41.69 -25.30 -34.76
N PHE A 5 -40.47 -24.76 -34.68
CA PHE A 5 -39.32 -24.83 -35.62
C PHE A 5 -39.47 -25.07 -37.15
N THR A 6 -38.56 -24.44 -37.91
CA THR A 6 -37.99 -25.02 -39.15
C THR A 6 -36.47 -24.83 -39.29
N ARG A 7 -35.86 -25.73 -40.07
CA ARG A 7 -34.41 -26.01 -40.26
C ARG A 7 -34.16 -26.33 -41.75
N LEU A 8 -32.97 -26.29 -42.37
CA LEU A 8 -31.57 -25.99 -41.95
C LEU A 8 -30.69 -25.67 -43.20
N TYR A 9 -29.54 -24.99 -43.01
CA TYR A 9 -28.27 -25.16 -43.77
C TYR A 9 -28.14 -24.84 -45.29
N LEU A 10 -26.93 -24.62 -45.88
CA LEU A 10 -25.63 -24.04 -45.42
C LEU A 10 -24.58 -24.00 -46.59
N LEU A 11 -23.69 -22.97 -46.65
CA LEU A 11 -22.30 -22.96 -47.21
C LEU A 11 -22.05 -23.29 -48.74
N ILE A 12 -21.03 -22.79 -49.51
CA ILE A 12 -20.04 -21.68 -49.35
C ILE A 12 -19.16 -21.40 -50.63
N LEU A 13 -18.57 -20.17 -50.74
CA LEU A 13 -17.32 -19.74 -51.47
C LEU A 13 -17.28 -19.82 -53.05
N ILE A 14 -16.50 -19.03 -53.84
CA ILE A 14 -15.38 -18.09 -53.56
C ILE A 14 -15.10 -17.00 -54.66
N PHE A 15 -14.71 -15.76 -54.25
CA PHE A 15 -13.81 -14.71 -54.88
C PHE A 15 -14.00 -14.15 -56.35
N ILE A 16 -13.61 -12.91 -56.77
CA ILE A 16 -12.81 -11.75 -56.24
C ILE A 16 -13.29 -10.36 -56.84
N SER A 17 -13.14 -9.27 -56.04
CA SER A 17 -13.01 -7.80 -56.35
C SER A 17 -14.00 -6.95 -57.19
N PHE A 18 -14.57 -5.91 -56.55
CA PHE A 18 -14.66 -4.46 -56.91
C PHE A 18 -15.35 -3.73 -55.72
N GLY A 19 -15.18 -2.44 -55.36
CA GLY A 19 -14.35 -1.33 -55.88
C GLY A 19 -14.40 -0.05 -55.00
N GLN A 20 -13.75 1.04 -55.47
CA GLN A 20 -13.85 2.50 -55.14
C GLN A 20 -14.25 2.97 -53.71
N GLN A 21 -13.31 3.53 -52.91
CA GLN A 21 -12.94 4.97 -52.77
C GLN A 21 -14.02 5.87 -52.08
N ASN A 22 -13.89 6.32 -50.81
CA ASN A 22 -12.90 7.25 -50.17
C ASN A 22 -13.47 8.70 -50.10
N PHE A 23 -13.41 9.53 -49.05
CA PHE A 23 -12.88 9.53 -47.65
C PHE A 23 -13.85 10.42 -46.81
N ALA A 24 -13.82 10.58 -45.48
CA ALA A 24 -13.53 9.71 -44.31
C ALA A 24 -13.60 10.59 -43.04
N GLN A 25 -14.01 10.04 -41.89
CA GLN A 25 -13.35 10.36 -40.61
C GLN A 25 -13.63 9.32 -39.50
N ILE A 26 -12.67 8.42 -39.32
CA ILE A 26 -12.17 7.85 -38.05
C ILE A 26 -13.20 7.53 -36.95
N THR A 27 -13.56 6.25 -36.81
CA THR A 27 -14.39 5.72 -35.70
C THR A 27 -13.78 4.49 -35.02
N GLN A 28 -12.64 4.67 -34.35
CA GLN A 28 -12.15 3.86 -33.21
C GLN A 28 -11.09 4.66 -32.43
N PRO A 29 -10.82 4.38 -31.14
CA PRO A 29 -11.67 3.74 -30.13
C PRO A 29 -11.89 4.67 -28.92
N THR A 30 -13.10 4.76 -28.38
CA THR A 30 -13.30 5.34 -27.03
C THR A 30 -12.87 4.33 -25.97
N ALA A 31 -11.56 4.24 -25.76
CA ALA A 31 -11.04 3.86 -24.46
C ALA A 31 -11.65 4.82 -23.43
N LYS A 32 -12.66 4.36 -22.68
CA LYS A 32 -12.93 4.93 -21.37
C LYS A 32 -11.70 4.61 -20.54
N ILE A 33 -10.78 5.57 -20.53
CA ILE A 33 -9.84 5.77 -19.43
C ILE A 33 -10.71 5.69 -18.18
N ALA A 34 -10.62 4.58 -17.45
CA ALA A 34 -11.10 4.54 -16.09
C ALA A 34 -10.43 5.72 -15.36
N PRO A 35 -11.15 6.49 -14.52
CA PRO A 35 -10.49 7.50 -13.73
C PRO A 35 -9.31 6.82 -13.03
N ALA A 36 -8.09 7.31 -13.31
CA ALA A 36 -6.88 6.78 -12.72
C ALA A 36 -7.10 6.65 -11.22
N ALA A 37 -6.67 5.53 -10.64
CA ALA A 37 -6.90 5.22 -9.24
C ALA A 37 -6.47 6.41 -8.37
N LEU A 38 -7.47 7.17 -7.91
CA LEU A 38 -7.26 8.18 -6.88
C LEU A 38 -6.89 7.40 -5.63
N ASN A 39 -5.59 7.39 -5.35
CA ASN A 39 -4.91 6.80 -4.20
C ASN A 39 -5.89 6.18 -3.20
N GLN A 40 -5.99 4.85 -3.21
CA GLN A 40 -6.54 4.20 -2.02
C GLN A 40 -5.68 4.68 -0.84
N PRO A 41 -6.28 5.24 0.22
CA PRO A 41 -5.56 5.36 1.47
C PRO A 41 -5.07 3.96 1.84
N HIS A 42 -3.87 3.86 2.41
CA HIS A 42 -3.45 2.62 3.05
C HIS A 42 -4.60 2.04 3.89
N PRO A 43 -4.83 0.72 3.89
CA PRO A 43 -5.81 0.13 4.79
C PRO A 43 -5.36 0.43 6.21
N GLU A 44 -5.96 1.45 6.82
CA GLU A 44 -5.60 1.90 8.15
C GLU A 44 -5.77 0.73 9.12
N LYS A 45 -4.67 0.38 9.82
CA LYS A 45 -4.65 -0.59 10.93
C LYS A 45 -5.87 -0.35 11.83
N SER A 46 -6.57 -1.43 12.17
CA SER A 46 -7.91 -1.35 12.80
C SER A 46 -7.86 -0.80 14.22
N LEU A 47 -6.71 -0.94 14.89
CA LEU A 47 -6.40 -0.38 16.19
C LEU A 47 -5.29 0.67 16.04
N GLN A 48 -5.56 1.90 16.49
CA GLN A 48 -4.65 3.03 16.37
C GLN A 48 -4.50 3.79 17.69
N PHE A 49 -3.27 4.09 18.06
CA PHE A 49 -2.94 4.89 19.24
C PHE A 49 -2.93 6.38 18.88
N ILE A 50 -4.04 7.07 19.18
CA ILE A 50 -4.22 8.49 18.88
C ILE A 50 -3.52 9.32 19.95
N GLN A 51 -2.62 10.23 19.53
CA GLN A 51 -1.84 11.07 20.43
C GLN A 51 -2.72 12.08 21.19
N ASN A 52 -2.54 12.18 22.51
CA ASN A 52 -3.10 13.27 23.29
C ASN A 52 -2.32 14.58 23.03
N LYS A 53 -3.02 15.58 22.52
CA LYS A 53 -2.60 16.99 22.38
C LYS A 53 -3.56 17.91 23.15
N ASN A 54 -4.00 17.44 24.33
CA ASN A 54 -4.98 18.05 25.27
C ASN A 54 -6.47 17.77 25.01
N GLN A 55 -6.84 16.88 24.09
CA GLN A 55 -8.25 16.49 23.87
C GLN A 55 -8.82 15.72 25.08
N TRP A 56 -7.95 14.92 25.71
CA TRP A 56 -8.25 14.12 26.90
C TRP A 56 -7.45 14.63 28.11
N ASP A 57 -7.73 14.06 29.29
CA ASP A 57 -7.05 14.40 30.53
C ASP A 57 -5.52 14.35 30.37
N LYS A 58 -4.81 15.30 31.02
CA LYS A 58 -3.35 15.47 30.88
C LYS A 58 -2.53 14.26 31.35
N SER A 59 -3.11 13.35 32.13
CA SER A 59 -2.49 12.06 32.50
C SER A 59 -2.42 11.05 31.35
N VAL A 60 -3.18 11.24 30.27
CA VAL A 60 -3.23 10.35 29.12
C VAL A 60 -2.22 10.80 28.06
N ALA A 61 -1.39 9.89 27.58
CA ALA A 61 -0.47 10.10 26.45
C ALA A 61 -1.09 9.69 25.11
N PHE A 62 -1.80 8.55 25.07
CA PHE A 62 -2.48 8.03 23.87
C PHE A 62 -3.83 7.40 24.21
N VAL A 63 -4.74 7.38 23.23
CA VAL A 63 -6.03 6.67 23.31
C VAL A 63 -6.17 5.74 22.12
N ALA A 64 -6.55 4.49 22.36
CA ALA A 64 -6.87 3.51 21.32
C ALA A 64 -8.34 3.08 21.42
N PRO A 65 -9.07 2.92 20.30
CA PRO A 65 -10.38 2.28 20.30
C PRO A 65 -10.22 0.78 20.59
N LEU A 66 -11.17 0.18 21.29
CA LEU A 66 -11.26 -1.27 21.47
C LEU A 66 -12.66 -1.76 21.05
N PRO A 67 -12.83 -3.05 20.67
CA PRO A 67 -14.16 -3.66 20.61
C PRO A 67 -14.92 -3.43 21.92
N GLY A 68 -16.15 -2.92 21.84
CA GLY A 68 -16.97 -2.59 23.01
C GLY A 68 -16.44 -1.46 23.92
N GLY A 69 -15.35 -0.77 23.57
CA GLY A 69 -14.67 0.10 24.55
C GLY A 69 -13.56 1.01 24.02
N ARG A 70 -12.72 1.50 24.95
CA ARG A 70 -11.52 2.32 24.70
C ARG A 70 -10.43 2.00 25.71
N LEU A 71 -9.19 2.18 25.29
CA LEU A 71 -7.98 2.10 26.10
C LEU A 71 -7.32 3.48 26.18
N PHE A 72 -6.94 3.91 27.38
CA PHE A 72 -6.18 5.12 27.66
C PHE A 72 -4.81 4.76 28.23
N LEU A 73 -3.73 5.16 27.57
CA LEU A 73 -2.35 4.98 28.01
C LEU A 73 -1.93 6.16 28.88
N GLN A 74 -1.57 5.90 30.14
CA GLN A 74 -1.01 6.87 31.10
C GLN A 74 0.42 6.46 31.48
N ASP A 75 1.25 7.39 31.98
CA ASP A 75 2.67 7.16 32.38
C ASP A 75 2.89 5.86 33.19
N LYS A 76 2.00 5.56 34.13
CA LYS A 76 2.12 4.40 35.04
C LYS A 76 0.93 3.45 35.03
N SER A 77 0.08 3.52 34.01
CA SER A 77 -1.11 2.67 33.95
C SER A 77 -1.81 2.68 32.61
N LEU A 78 -2.51 1.57 32.34
CA LEU A 78 -3.52 1.45 31.30
C LEU A 78 -4.91 1.56 31.93
N VAL A 79 -5.81 2.33 31.33
CA VAL A 79 -7.22 2.38 31.76
C VAL A 79 -8.08 1.86 30.62
N TYR A 80 -8.81 0.79 30.88
CA TYR A 80 -9.75 0.17 29.96
C TYR A 80 -11.16 0.59 30.34
N THR A 81 -11.96 1.04 29.38
CA THR A 81 -13.36 1.40 29.58
C THR A 81 -14.21 0.66 28.56
N PHE A 82 -15.12 -0.20 29.02
CA PHE A 82 -16.06 -0.95 28.20
C PHE A 82 -17.51 -0.50 28.45
N PHE A 83 -18.37 -0.70 27.46
CA PHE A 83 -19.78 -0.35 27.49
C PHE A 83 -20.65 -1.62 27.35
N ASP A 84 -21.86 -1.59 27.89
CA ASP A 84 -22.86 -2.65 27.72
C ASP A 84 -23.30 -2.72 26.25
N GLU A 85 -22.71 -3.66 25.51
CA GLU A 85 -22.94 -3.85 24.07
C GLU A 85 -24.40 -4.15 23.75
N SER A 86 -25.13 -4.83 24.65
CA SER A 86 -26.54 -5.18 24.44
C SER A 86 -27.44 -3.94 24.49
N THR A 87 -27.17 -3.04 25.44
CA THR A 87 -27.88 -1.76 25.61
C THR A 87 -27.49 -0.78 24.50
N LEU A 88 -26.20 -0.72 24.15
CA LEU A 88 -25.68 0.08 23.03
C LEU A 88 -26.32 -0.34 21.69
N ALA A 89 -26.39 -1.64 21.41
CA ALA A 89 -27.04 -2.18 20.22
C ALA A 89 -28.56 -1.89 20.20
N HIS A 90 -29.26 -1.98 21.34
CA HIS A 90 -30.68 -1.64 21.44
C HIS A 90 -30.96 -0.16 21.17
N ALA A 91 -30.10 0.74 21.67
CA ALA A 91 -30.18 2.18 21.42
C ALA A 91 -29.97 2.52 19.94
N HIS A 92 -29.11 1.77 19.23
CA HIS A 92 -28.93 1.91 17.78
C HIS A 92 -30.10 1.34 16.94
N ALA A 93 -30.92 0.44 17.50
CA ALA A 93 -31.95 -0.29 16.76
C ALA A 93 -33.36 0.35 16.76
N THR A 94 -33.65 1.33 17.63
CA THR A 94 -35.04 1.79 17.89
C THR A 94 -35.27 3.31 17.69
N PRO A 95 -35.54 3.79 16.46
CA PRO A 95 -35.76 5.22 16.18
C PRO A 95 -37.01 5.88 16.82
N LYS A 96 -37.83 5.14 17.57
CA LYS A 96 -39.13 5.60 18.10
C LYS A 96 -39.14 6.04 19.56
N ALA A 97 -38.07 5.84 20.33
CA ALA A 97 -38.02 6.22 21.74
C ALA A 97 -37.83 7.74 21.97
N ALA A 98 -37.35 8.49 20.98
CA ALA A 98 -36.97 9.90 21.13
C ALA A 98 -38.13 10.91 21.34
N ASN A 99 -39.39 10.47 21.29
CA ASN A 99 -40.58 11.35 21.29
C ASN A 99 -41.51 11.20 22.52
N THR A 100 -41.13 10.46 23.56
CA THR A 100 -41.99 10.24 24.75
C THR A 100 -41.44 10.81 26.06
N GLY A 101 -40.36 11.60 26.02
CA GLY A 101 -39.85 12.33 27.20
C GLY A 101 -39.30 11.46 28.33
N ASN A 102 -39.21 10.14 28.14
CA ASN A 102 -38.53 9.25 29.07
C ASN A 102 -37.03 9.51 29.05
N THR A 103 -36.42 9.49 30.22
CA THR A 103 -34.97 9.57 30.41
C THR A 103 -34.27 8.51 29.56
N ILE A 104 -33.24 8.91 28.81
CA ILE A 104 -32.34 7.97 28.13
C ILE A 104 -31.79 7.02 29.18
N ASP A 105 -32.03 5.72 29.03
CA ASP A 105 -31.44 4.71 29.89
C ASP A 105 -29.92 4.83 29.83
N LYS A 106 -29.30 5.08 30.99
CA LYS A 106 -27.86 5.27 31.08
C LYS A 106 -27.17 3.99 30.63
N ILE A 107 -26.47 4.03 29.49
CA ILE A 107 -25.63 2.93 29.02
C ILE A 107 -24.64 2.61 30.14
N LYS A 108 -24.69 1.38 30.66
CA LYS A 108 -23.74 0.94 31.66
C LYS A 108 -22.35 0.92 31.04
N ALA A 109 -21.41 1.54 31.73
CA ALA A 109 -20.00 1.46 31.41
C ALA A 109 -19.28 0.90 32.62
N HIS A 110 -18.25 0.10 32.37
CA HIS A 110 -17.35 -0.41 33.40
C HIS A 110 -15.92 -0.10 32.98
N ALA A 111 -15.16 0.53 33.86
CA ALA A 111 -13.76 0.80 33.64
C ALA A 111 -12.91 0.09 34.69
N TYR A 112 -11.84 -0.56 34.24
CA TYR A 112 -10.79 -1.10 35.11
C TYR A 112 -9.45 -0.51 34.73
N LYS A 113 -8.55 -0.42 35.71
CA LYS A 113 -7.23 0.19 35.58
C LYS A 113 -6.16 -0.83 35.89
N VAL A 114 -5.20 -0.99 34.99
CA VAL A 114 -3.98 -1.77 35.19
C VAL A 114 -2.87 -0.81 35.58
N THR A 115 -2.42 -0.85 36.83
CA THR A 115 -1.36 0.02 37.36
C THR A 115 -0.04 -0.74 37.41
N PHE A 116 1.03 -0.12 36.89
CA PHE A 116 2.38 -0.66 36.86
C PHE A 116 3.08 -0.43 38.22
N GLU A 117 2.93 -1.35 39.16
CA GLU A 117 3.45 -1.19 40.53
C GLU A 117 4.98 -1.27 40.58
N GLY A 118 5.63 -0.16 40.91
CA GLY A 118 7.10 -0.07 40.95
C GLY A 118 7.74 0.50 39.68
N ALA A 119 6.94 0.95 38.71
CA ALA A 119 7.43 1.65 37.52
C ALA A 119 8.26 2.91 37.87
N GLY A 120 9.35 3.13 37.12
CA GLY A 120 10.49 3.99 37.48
C GLY A 120 10.17 5.46 37.82
N THR A 121 11.06 6.13 38.56
CA THR A 121 10.86 7.53 39.01
C THR A 121 11.18 8.59 37.94
N ALA A 122 11.89 8.22 36.88
CA ALA A 122 11.89 9.00 35.64
C ALA A 122 10.67 8.57 34.80
N SER A 123 9.91 9.53 34.29
CA SER A 123 8.74 9.26 33.44
C SER A 123 9.13 8.38 32.27
N ALA A 124 8.44 7.24 32.08
CA ALA A 124 8.68 6.38 30.94
C ALA A 124 8.32 7.18 29.68
N ALA A 125 9.25 7.31 28.73
CA ALA A 125 8.98 8.07 27.52
C ALA A 125 8.00 7.26 26.65
N ILE A 126 6.70 7.53 26.81
CA ILE A 126 5.67 6.92 25.97
C ILE A 126 5.79 7.52 24.56
N THR A 127 6.34 6.73 23.63
CA THR A 127 6.59 7.15 22.25
C THR A 127 5.70 6.36 21.29
N GLY A 128 5.15 7.04 20.29
CA GLY A 128 4.40 6.40 19.22
C GLY A 128 5.31 6.13 18.01
N GLN A 129 5.19 4.95 17.42
CA GLN A 129 5.92 4.55 16.21
C GLN A 129 4.96 4.34 15.03
N GLN A 130 5.47 4.39 13.80
CA GLN A 130 4.69 4.24 12.55
C GLN A 130 3.46 5.19 12.52
N ALA A 131 3.72 6.48 12.32
CA ALA A 131 2.68 7.51 12.35
C ALA A 131 1.73 7.44 11.13
N SER A 132 0.43 7.67 11.34
CA SER A 132 -0.57 7.78 10.28
C SER A 132 -0.33 9.00 9.38
N GLU A 133 -0.58 8.85 8.07
CA GLU A 133 -0.60 9.97 7.13
C GLU A 133 -1.81 10.89 7.35
N ALA A 134 -2.94 10.32 7.77
CA ALA A 134 -4.14 11.06 8.14
C ALA A 134 -3.91 11.91 9.40
N LEU A 135 -4.31 13.18 9.33
CA LEU A 135 -4.31 14.13 10.44
C LEU A 135 -5.72 14.34 10.97
N ARG A 136 -5.88 14.30 12.30
CA ARG A 136 -7.16 14.51 12.98
C ARG A 136 -7.18 15.87 13.68
N ASN A 137 -8.35 16.52 13.70
CA ASN A 137 -8.57 17.78 14.41
C ASN A 137 -9.76 17.60 15.36
N TYR A 138 -9.61 18.03 16.60
CA TYR A 138 -10.58 17.83 17.68
C TYR A 138 -11.00 19.18 18.24
N TYR A 139 -12.31 19.40 18.30
CA TYR A 139 -12.94 20.60 18.85
C TYR A 139 -13.95 20.17 19.92
N ILE A 140 -13.44 19.72 21.08
CA ILE A 140 -14.26 19.06 22.11
C ILE A 140 -14.87 20.10 23.05
N GLY A 141 -16.10 20.53 22.73
CA GLY A 141 -16.93 21.41 23.55
C GLY A 141 -16.38 22.83 23.74
N LYS A 142 -17.01 23.61 24.63
CA LYS A 142 -16.75 25.05 24.85
C LYS A 142 -15.37 25.44 25.40
N ASP A 143 -14.49 24.51 25.73
CA ASP A 143 -13.17 24.80 26.32
C ASP A 143 -12.08 24.71 25.23
N PRO A 144 -11.56 25.85 24.72
CA PRO A 144 -10.54 25.82 23.67
C PRO A 144 -9.21 25.21 24.11
N SER A 145 -8.97 25.06 25.43
CA SER A 145 -7.79 24.35 25.94
C SER A 145 -7.86 22.83 25.71
N ARG A 146 -9.05 22.31 25.36
CA ARG A 146 -9.29 20.92 24.96
C ARG A 146 -9.35 20.70 23.45
N TRP A 147 -9.08 21.74 22.67
CA TRP A 147 -9.03 21.65 21.21
C TRP A 147 -7.61 21.30 20.76
N ALA A 148 -7.48 20.49 19.70
CA ALA A 148 -6.18 20.08 19.18
C ALA A 148 -6.22 19.87 17.66
N THR A 149 -5.19 20.36 16.97
CA THR A 149 -5.05 20.23 15.52
C THR A 149 -3.80 19.43 15.12
N GLY A 150 -3.84 18.86 13.91
CA GLY A 150 -2.74 18.06 13.36
C GLY A 150 -2.38 16.86 14.25
N VAL A 151 -3.39 16.21 14.83
CA VAL A 151 -3.25 15.08 15.74
C VAL A 151 -2.93 13.83 14.92
N LYS A 152 -1.85 13.14 15.28
CA LYS A 152 -1.43 11.90 14.63
C LYS A 152 -1.93 10.70 15.41
N ALA A 153 -2.19 9.60 14.70
CA ALA A 153 -2.18 8.28 15.29
C ALA A 153 -0.86 7.57 14.98
N PHE A 154 -0.63 6.50 15.71
CA PHE A 154 0.53 5.63 15.63
C PHE A 154 0.04 4.18 15.65
N ALA A 155 0.69 3.30 14.91
CA ALA A 155 0.32 1.89 14.89
C ALA A 155 0.83 1.13 16.13
N GLU A 156 1.84 1.67 16.81
CA GLU A 156 2.57 1.02 17.89
C GLU A 156 2.98 2.08 18.93
N VAL A 157 3.05 1.70 20.21
CA VAL A 157 3.47 2.57 21.31
C VAL A 157 4.43 1.84 22.24
N THR A 158 5.53 2.51 22.58
CA THR A 158 6.60 1.99 23.45
C THR A 158 6.62 2.76 24.77
N TYR A 159 6.58 2.05 25.89
CA TYR A 159 6.90 2.55 27.22
C TYR A 159 8.36 2.25 27.54
N GLU A 160 9.24 3.20 27.22
CA GLU A 160 10.68 3.02 27.40
C GLU A 160 11.07 3.00 28.88
N ALA A 161 11.84 1.96 29.27
CA ALA A 161 12.34 1.73 30.63
C ALA A 161 11.26 1.82 31.72
N LEU A 162 10.07 1.26 31.44
CA LEU A 162 8.92 1.20 32.35
C LEU A 162 9.30 0.71 33.76
N TYR A 163 10.13 -0.33 33.84
CA TYR A 163 10.84 -0.73 35.06
C TYR A 163 12.36 -0.69 34.81
N PRO A 164 13.21 -0.72 35.86
CA PRO A 164 14.66 -0.75 35.71
C PRO A 164 15.18 -1.89 34.80
N GLY A 165 15.49 -1.54 33.55
CA GLY A 165 15.93 -2.49 32.51
C GLY A 165 14.79 -3.24 31.81
N ILE A 166 13.53 -2.79 31.90
CA ILE A 166 12.38 -3.43 31.24
C ILE A 166 11.58 -2.38 30.46
N THR A 167 11.50 -2.54 29.13
CA THR A 167 10.62 -1.77 28.24
C THR A 167 9.35 -2.57 27.96
N MET A 168 8.21 -1.90 27.79
CA MET A 168 6.95 -2.52 27.34
C MET A 168 6.57 -1.97 25.97
N HIS A 169 6.17 -2.84 25.05
CA HIS A 169 5.79 -2.48 23.69
C HIS A 169 4.34 -2.90 23.42
N LEU A 170 3.53 -2.03 22.82
CA LEU A 170 2.10 -2.25 22.53
C LEU A 170 1.83 -2.03 21.04
N PHE A 171 1.12 -2.96 20.40
CA PHE A 171 0.85 -2.93 18.97
C PHE A 171 -0.43 -3.71 18.60
N GLU A 172 -0.91 -3.56 17.37
CA GLU A 172 -1.97 -4.41 16.82
C GLU A 172 -1.37 -5.72 16.26
N LYS A 173 -1.85 -6.88 16.74
CA LYS A 173 -1.70 -8.17 16.05
C LYS A 173 -3.09 -8.72 15.76
N ALA A 174 -3.41 -8.90 14.47
CA ALA A 174 -4.68 -9.43 13.99
C ALA A 174 -5.95 -8.73 14.53
N ALA A 175 -6.04 -7.40 14.44
CA ALA A 175 -7.13 -6.58 14.99
C ALA A 175 -7.33 -6.62 16.52
N HIS A 176 -6.41 -7.24 17.26
CA HIS A 176 -6.39 -7.25 18.72
C HIS A 176 -5.19 -6.45 19.26
N LEU A 177 -5.40 -5.82 20.43
CA LEU A 177 -4.33 -5.20 21.20
C LEU A 177 -3.38 -6.29 21.71
N LYS A 178 -2.11 -6.15 21.39
CA LYS A 178 -1.03 -7.00 21.87
C LYS A 178 -0.01 -6.17 22.65
N TYR A 179 0.63 -6.78 23.64
CA TYR A 179 1.77 -6.22 24.33
C TYR A 179 2.86 -7.27 24.57
N GLU A 180 4.10 -6.81 24.69
CA GLU A 180 5.26 -7.63 25.05
C GLU A 180 6.15 -6.87 26.06
N PHE A 181 6.84 -7.61 26.92
CA PHE A 181 7.85 -7.05 27.83
C PHE A 181 9.25 -7.44 27.36
N LEU A 182 10.13 -6.45 27.21
CA LEU A 182 11.51 -6.58 26.76
C LEU A 182 12.44 -6.30 27.95
N LEU A 183 12.99 -7.36 28.55
CA LEU A 183 13.91 -7.28 29.68
C LEU A 183 15.35 -7.29 29.19
N GLN A 184 16.15 -6.34 29.65
CA GLN A 184 17.61 -6.30 29.47
C GLN A 184 18.30 -7.36 30.35
N PRO A 185 19.56 -7.74 30.05
CA PRO A 185 20.37 -8.55 30.96
C PRO A 185 20.35 -8.02 32.40
N GLN A 186 20.27 -8.94 33.36
CA GLN A 186 20.15 -8.75 34.80
C GLN A 186 18.84 -8.12 35.32
N ALA A 187 17.98 -7.58 34.43
CA ALA A 187 16.65 -7.10 34.81
C ALA A 187 15.80 -8.23 35.43
N ASP A 188 14.94 -7.86 36.36
CA ASP A 188 14.21 -8.82 37.20
C ASP A 188 12.71 -8.78 36.86
N PRO A 189 12.13 -9.84 36.25
CA PRO A 189 10.73 -9.86 35.87
C PRO A 189 9.79 -9.83 37.07
N ALA A 190 10.25 -10.10 38.29
CA ALA A 190 9.46 -9.88 39.51
C ALA A 190 9.15 -8.39 39.76
N GLN A 191 9.81 -7.47 39.05
CA GLN A 191 9.43 -6.05 39.01
C GLN A 191 8.15 -5.81 38.22
N ILE A 192 7.80 -6.67 37.26
CA ILE A 192 6.60 -6.53 36.42
C ILE A 192 5.38 -6.94 37.27
N ARG A 193 4.80 -5.95 37.95
CA ARG A 193 3.68 -6.14 38.88
C ARG A 193 2.49 -5.31 38.40
N LEU A 194 1.54 -5.98 37.75
CA LEU A 194 0.38 -5.38 37.11
C LEU A 194 -0.82 -5.44 38.08
N ARG A 195 -1.16 -4.35 38.76
CA ARG A 195 -2.36 -4.32 39.63
C ARG A 195 -3.60 -3.96 38.81
N TYR A 196 -4.56 -4.87 38.73
CA TYR A 196 -5.86 -4.65 38.11
C TYR A 196 -6.86 -4.16 39.16
N GLN A 197 -7.39 -2.96 38.98
CA GLN A 197 -8.31 -2.30 39.91
C GLN A 197 -9.64 -2.01 39.22
N GLY A 198 -10.75 -2.29 39.89
CA GLY A 198 -12.11 -1.99 39.41
C GLY A 198 -12.83 -3.15 38.73
N ALA A 199 -12.14 -4.21 38.31
CA ALA A 199 -12.76 -5.43 37.80
C ALA A 199 -13.63 -6.12 38.86
N ASP A 200 -14.78 -6.69 38.45
CA ASP A 200 -15.69 -7.43 39.35
C ASP A 200 -15.07 -8.75 39.83
N LYS A 201 -14.28 -9.40 38.97
CA LYS A 201 -13.53 -10.61 39.31
C LYS A 201 -12.29 -10.73 38.43
N LEU A 202 -11.18 -11.12 39.05
CA LEU A 202 -9.92 -11.44 38.40
C LEU A 202 -9.54 -12.88 38.76
N PHE A 203 -9.22 -13.72 37.78
CA PHE A 203 -8.84 -15.11 38.03
C PHE A 203 -8.02 -15.67 36.86
N ILE A 204 -7.29 -16.75 37.11
CA ILE A 204 -6.58 -17.52 36.08
C ILE A 204 -7.38 -18.80 35.80
N GLN A 205 -7.58 -19.10 34.52
CA GLN A 205 -8.19 -20.36 34.06
C GLN A 205 -7.42 -20.80 32.81
N ASN A 206 -7.08 -22.09 32.69
CA ASN A 206 -6.29 -22.64 31.57
C ASN A 206 -4.94 -21.93 31.32
N ASN A 207 -4.36 -21.30 32.35
CA ASN A 207 -3.19 -20.40 32.29
C ASN A 207 -3.42 -19.05 31.57
N GLU A 208 -4.65 -18.74 31.17
CA GLU A 208 -5.11 -17.44 30.68
C GLU A 208 -5.60 -16.58 31.87
N LEU A 209 -5.47 -15.26 31.77
CA LEU A 209 -5.96 -14.30 32.77
C LEU A 209 -7.32 -13.77 32.36
N HIS A 210 -8.33 -13.96 33.21
CA HIS A 210 -9.69 -13.50 32.99
C HIS A 210 -10.00 -12.28 33.86
N ILE A 211 -10.34 -11.16 33.20
CA ILE A 211 -10.74 -9.90 33.80
C ILE A 211 -12.24 -9.70 33.54
N LYS A 212 -13.06 -10.09 34.51
CA LYS A 212 -14.51 -9.95 34.43
C LYS A 212 -14.97 -8.58 34.88
N THR A 213 -15.84 -7.96 34.09
CA THR A 213 -16.47 -6.68 34.37
C THR A 213 -18.00 -6.83 34.42
N SER A 214 -18.70 -5.77 34.80
CA SER A 214 -20.16 -5.77 34.89
C SER A 214 -20.87 -5.65 33.53
N VAL A 215 -20.11 -5.54 32.43
CA VAL A 215 -20.61 -5.38 31.05
C VAL A 215 -20.00 -6.35 30.03
N THR A 216 -18.78 -6.85 30.28
CA THR A 216 -18.05 -7.80 29.41
C THR A 216 -16.98 -8.59 30.18
N GLU A 217 -16.32 -9.55 29.54
CA GLU A 217 -15.19 -10.29 30.09
C GLU A 217 -13.99 -10.19 29.13
N VAL A 218 -12.85 -9.71 29.62
CA VAL A 218 -11.60 -9.62 28.86
C VAL A 218 -10.71 -10.80 29.24
N VAL A 219 -10.10 -11.45 28.25
CA VAL A 219 -9.20 -12.59 28.46
C VAL A 219 -7.84 -12.27 27.84
N GLU A 220 -6.78 -12.36 28.65
CA GLU A 220 -5.40 -12.30 28.19
C GLU A 220 -4.82 -13.72 28.11
N GLN A 221 -4.27 -14.09 26.96
CA GLN A 221 -3.76 -15.44 26.70
C GLN A 221 -2.51 -15.76 27.53
N LYS A 222 -2.26 -17.06 27.80
CA LYS A 222 -1.07 -17.55 28.52
C LYS A 222 0.22 -16.90 27.98
N PRO A 223 1.06 -16.25 28.80
CA PRO A 223 2.34 -15.72 28.35
C PRO A 223 3.27 -16.89 27.94
N TYR A 224 3.88 -16.77 26.77
CA TYR A 224 5.13 -17.48 26.44
C TYR A 224 6.29 -16.53 26.76
N ALA A 225 7.50 -17.03 26.95
CA ALA A 225 8.67 -16.16 27.09
C ALA A 225 9.89 -16.82 26.46
N TYR A 226 10.91 -16.04 26.12
CA TYR A 226 12.10 -16.56 25.46
C TYR A 226 13.34 -15.71 25.70
N GLN A 227 14.51 -16.34 25.58
CA GLN A 227 15.80 -15.66 25.61
C GLN A 227 16.61 -15.95 24.36
N LEU A 228 17.44 -15.00 23.95
CA LEU A 228 18.27 -15.15 22.76
C LEU A 228 19.57 -15.92 23.05
N TYR A 229 19.68 -17.13 22.51
CA TYR A 229 20.93 -17.89 22.44
C TYR A 229 21.41 -17.88 21.00
N ASN A 230 22.53 -17.21 20.71
CA ASN A 230 23.05 -17.01 19.36
C ASN A 230 22.00 -16.41 18.39
N ASN A 231 21.26 -15.40 18.87
CA ASN A 231 20.11 -14.78 18.20
C ASN A 231 18.94 -15.74 17.86
N GLN A 232 18.83 -16.91 18.50
CA GLN A 232 17.64 -17.74 18.44
C GLN A 232 16.81 -17.66 19.73
N PRO A 233 15.47 -17.52 19.63
CA PRO A 233 14.58 -17.55 20.78
C PRO A 233 14.53 -18.98 21.36
N VAL A 234 15.03 -19.14 22.58
CA VAL A 234 14.85 -20.36 23.38
C VAL A 234 13.74 -20.10 24.37
N GLU A 235 12.65 -20.87 24.34
CA GLU A 235 11.53 -20.68 25.27
C GLU A 235 12.02 -20.79 26.73
N VAL A 236 11.60 -19.82 27.53
CA VAL A 236 11.58 -19.88 28.98
C VAL A 236 10.13 -20.10 29.40
N PRO A 237 9.80 -21.25 30.03
CA PRO A 237 8.46 -21.50 30.54
C PRO A 237 7.99 -20.36 31.45
N CYS A 238 6.91 -19.71 31.06
CA CYS A 238 6.33 -18.55 31.72
C CYS A 238 4.83 -18.78 31.96
N PHE A 239 4.33 -18.29 33.09
CA PHE A 239 2.91 -18.34 33.44
C PHE A 239 2.49 -17.04 34.13
N PHE A 240 1.21 -16.68 34.02
CA PHE A 240 0.64 -15.67 34.90
C PHE A 240 0.58 -16.22 36.33
N LYS A 241 0.92 -15.37 37.29
CA LYS A 241 0.75 -15.61 38.72
C LYS A 241 -0.05 -14.48 39.32
N LEU A 242 -1.21 -14.82 39.87
CA LEU A 242 -2.15 -13.87 40.47
C LEU A 242 -2.03 -13.89 42.00
N ASP A 243 -1.74 -12.74 42.60
CA ASP A 243 -1.75 -12.49 44.04
C ASP A 243 -2.74 -11.35 44.37
N GLY A 244 -3.96 -11.74 44.75
CA GLY A 244 -5.08 -10.82 44.93
C GLY A 244 -5.48 -10.12 43.63
N GLU A 245 -5.16 -8.83 43.53
CA GLU A 245 -5.37 -7.98 42.35
C GLU A 245 -4.10 -7.83 41.47
N VAL A 246 -2.96 -8.37 41.91
CA VAL A 246 -1.67 -8.17 41.25
C VAL A 246 -1.30 -9.39 40.41
N VAL A 247 -1.16 -9.18 39.11
CA VAL A 247 -0.60 -10.17 38.18
C VAL A 247 0.90 -9.95 38.07
N THR A 248 1.62 -11.07 38.13
CA THR A 248 3.07 -11.18 37.96
C THR A 248 3.37 -12.33 37.01
N PHE A 249 4.62 -12.44 36.57
CA PHE A 249 5.08 -13.54 35.73
C PHE A 249 5.93 -14.50 36.56
N GLU A 250 5.64 -15.80 36.48
CA GLU A 250 6.46 -16.83 37.11
C GLU A 250 7.18 -17.71 36.08
N PHE A 251 8.45 -17.99 36.38
CA PHE A 251 9.36 -18.75 35.53
C PHE A 251 9.82 -20.01 36.29
N PRO A 252 8.97 -21.05 36.38
CA PRO A 252 9.22 -22.21 37.25
C PRO A 252 10.49 -22.99 36.89
N ALA A 253 11.00 -22.86 35.66
CA ALA A 253 12.26 -23.47 35.22
C ALA A 253 13.50 -22.56 35.43
N GLY A 254 13.31 -21.28 35.81
CA GLY A 254 14.37 -20.28 35.80
C GLY A 254 14.79 -19.85 34.38
N TYR A 255 15.74 -18.92 34.28
CA TYR A 255 16.30 -18.40 33.02
C TYR A 255 17.73 -17.83 33.24
N ASP A 256 18.50 -17.63 32.17
CA ASP A 256 19.86 -17.07 32.26
C ASP A 256 19.79 -15.55 32.43
N ARG A 257 19.98 -15.07 33.66
CA ARG A 257 19.95 -13.63 33.98
C ARG A 257 21.00 -12.80 33.22
N ASN A 258 22.00 -13.40 32.56
CA ASN A 258 22.98 -12.65 31.76
C ASN A 258 22.48 -12.26 30.36
N LYS A 259 21.23 -12.62 30.01
CA LYS A 259 20.68 -12.42 28.66
C LYS A 259 19.33 -11.69 28.68
N PRO A 260 18.96 -11.02 27.58
CA PRO A 260 17.62 -10.46 27.45
C PRO A 260 16.55 -11.56 27.56
N LEU A 261 15.38 -11.19 28.10
CA LEU A 261 14.19 -12.03 28.18
C LEU A 261 13.01 -11.27 27.56
N VAL A 262 12.25 -11.94 26.70
CA VAL A 262 11.04 -11.41 26.05
C VAL A 262 9.84 -12.27 26.44
N ILE A 263 8.63 -11.71 26.49
CA ILE A 263 7.40 -12.42 26.90
C ILE A 263 6.30 -12.22 25.83
N ASP A 264 5.88 -13.30 25.11
CA ASP A 264 4.92 -13.25 23.98
C ASP A 264 4.12 -14.56 23.58
N PRO A 265 2.78 -14.68 23.69
CA PRO A 265 1.96 -15.85 23.25
C PRO A 265 1.76 -16.07 21.72
N VAL A 266 1.71 -17.34 21.22
CA VAL A 266 1.24 -17.69 19.84
C VAL A 266 0.50 -19.05 19.66
N LEU A 267 -0.73 -18.97 19.11
CA LEU A 267 -1.36 -19.84 18.10
C LEU A 267 -1.97 -18.85 17.07
N VAL A 268 -1.87 -19.08 15.75
CA VAL A 268 -2.17 -18.02 14.76
C VAL A 268 -3.64 -17.97 14.33
N PHE A 269 -4.20 -19.08 13.83
CA PHE A 269 -5.61 -19.13 13.41
C PHE A 269 -6.14 -20.56 13.50
N SER A 270 -7.35 -20.74 14.03
CA SER A 270 -8.11 -21.99 13.90
C SER A 270 -9.62 -21.75 13.98
N SER A 271 -10.38 -22.28 13.03
CA SER A 271 -11.84 -22.08 12.90
C SER A 271 -12.54 -23.34 12.41
N TYR A 272 -13.80 -23.54 12.78
CA TYR A 272 -14.71 -24.38 11.98
C TYR A 272 -15.20 -23.60 10.74
N SER A 273 -15.72 -24.29 9.73
CA SER A 273 -16.43 -23.66 8.59
C SER A 273 -17.73 -23.00 9.03
N GLY A 274 -18.35 -23.46 10.13
CA GLY A 274 -19.63 -22.94 10.62
C GLY A 274 -20.83 -23.38 9.78
N SER A 275 -20.61 -24.26 8.80
CA SER A 275 -21.65 -24.92 8.01
C SER A 275 -22.63 -25.69 8.90
N GLN A 276 -23.91 -25.66 8.50
CA GLN A 276 -24.99 -26.48 9.07
C GLN A 276 -25.11 -27.85 8.36
N ALA A 277 -24.64 -27.95 7.12
CA ALA A 277 -24.53 -29.22 6.39
C ALA A 277 -23.31 -30.01 6.86
N ASP A 278 -23.37 -31.34 6.83
CA ASP A 278 -22.20 -32.19 7.11
C ASP A 278 -21.11 -31.89 6.08
N ASN A 279 -19.88 -31.65 6.54
CA ASN A 279 -18.78 -31.24 5.68
C ASN A 279 -17.43 -31.66 6.25
N TRP A 280 -16.60 -32.27 5.40
CA TRP A 280 -15.39 -33.00 5.80
C TRP A 280 -14.15 -32.34 5.18
N GLY A 281 -13.02 -32.31 5.91
CA GLY A 281 -11.79 -31.64 5.47
C GLY A 281 -10.83 -32.57 4.71
N PHE A 282 -10.24 -32.07 3.62
CA PHE A 282 -9.32 -32.82 2.76
C PHE A 282 -7.94 -32.13 2.67
N THR A 283 -7.90 -30.96 2.04
CA THR A 283 -6.65 -30.33 1.54
C THR A 283 -6.65 -28.83 1.84
N ALA A 284 -5.48 -28.28 2.17
CA ALA A 284 -5.32 -26.85 2.38
C ALA A 284 -4.05 -26.29 1.71
N THR A 285 -4.14 -25.03 1.27
CA THR A 285 -3.03 -24.25 0.70
C THR A 285 -3.12 -22.79 1.16
N TYR A 286 -2.20 -21.96 0.72
CA TYR A 286 -2.09 -20.55 1.04
C TYR A 286 -1.88 -19.69 -0.22
N ASP A 287 -2.10 -18.38 -0.11
CA ASP A 287 -1.67 -17.38 -1.10
C ASP A 287 -0.46 -16.56 -0.59
N GLU A 288 0.06 -15.67 -1.43
CA GLU A 288 1.24 -14.86 -1.10
C GLU A 288 1.01 -13.98 0.15
N GLU A 289 -0.19 -13.44 0.39
CA GLU A 289 -0.48 -12.71 1.64
C GLU A 289 -0.61 -13.61 2.88
N GLY A 290 -0.59 -14.94 2.70
CA GLY A 290 -0.69 -15.92 3.77
C GLY A 290 -2.11 -16.12 4.30
N ASN A 291 -3.13 -15.74 3.54
CA ASN A 291 -4.48 -16.25 3.71
C ASN A 291 -4.49 -17.76 3.49
N MET A 292 -5.51 -18.43 4.00
CA MET A 292 -5.63 -19.89 3.95
C MET A 292 -6.79 -20.28 3.04
N TYR A 293 -6.55 -21.19 2.11
CA TYR A 293 -7.60 -21.93 1.44
C TYR A 293 -7.81 -23.28 2.13
N SER A 294 -9.05 -23.60 2.45
CA SER A 294 -9.49 -24.89 2.94
C SER A 294 -10.41 -25.54 1.93
N GLY A 295 -10.06 -26.74 1.48
CA GLY A 295 -10.85 -27.58 0.60
C GLY A 295 -11.38 -28.81 1.34
N GLY A 296 -12.65 -29.09 1.13
CA GLY A 296 -13.35 -30.24 1.69
C GLY A 296 -14.53 -30.63 0.82
N ILE A 297 -15.41 -31.46 1.37
CA ILE A 297 -16.67 -31.87 0.73
C ILE A 297 -17.87 -31.51 1.59
N VAL A 298 -19.04 -31.34 0.99
CA VAL A 298 -20.29 -30.92 1.65
C VAL A 298 -21.46 -31.77 1.18
N ALA A 299 -22.24 -32.30 2.13
CA ALA A 299 -23.49 -33.01 1.89
C ALA A 299 -24.70 -32.15 2.33
N GLY A 300 -25.21 -31.35 1.40
CA GLY A 300 -26.47 -30.62 1.57
C GLY A 300 -26.34 -29.09 1.61
N PHE A 301 -27.50 -28.43 1.57
CA PHE A 301 -27.61 -26.99 1.83
C PHE A 301 -27.29 -26.67 3.29
N GLY A 302 -26.51 -25.61 3.53
CA GLY A 302 -26.11 -25.19 4.87
C GLY A 302 -24.65 -24.76 4.99
N PHE A 303 -23.83 -24.98 3.97
CA PHE A 303 -22.50 -24.38 3.85
C PHE A 303 -22.60 -22.84 3.84
N PRO A 304 -21.63 -22.10 4.41
CA PRO A 304 -21.65 -20.64 4.48
C PRO A 304 -21.28 -19.97 3.14
N ALA A 305 -21.77 -20.49 2.01
CA ALA A 305 -21.42 -19.98 0.69
C ALA A 305 -21.75 -18.48 0.56
N THR A 306 -20.78 -17.70 0.13
CA THR A 306 -20.83 -16.23 0.19
C THR A 306 -21.47 -15.63 -1.05
N ILE A 307 -22.33 -14.62 -0.87
CA ILE A 307 -22.97 -13.92 -1.99
C ILE A 307 -21.91 -13.34 -2.95
N GLY A 308 -21.97 -13.74 -4.22
CA GLY A 308 -21.01 -13.35 -5.25
C GLY A 308 -19.88 -14.35 -5.50
N ALA A 309 -19.85 -15.47 -4.76
CA ALA A 309 -19.04 -16.64 -5.11
C ALA A 309 -19.51 -17.29 -6.42
N TYR A 310 -18.65 -18.16 -6.98
CA TYR A 310 -18.88 -18.87 -8.24
C TYR A 310 -20.14 -19.73 -8.21
N ASP A 311 -20.29 -20.53 -7.15
CA ASP A 311 -21.52 -21.26 -6.86
C ASP A 311 -21.88 -21.18 -5.37
N VAL A 312 -23.17 -20.98 -5.12
CA VAL A 312 -23.78 -20.86 -3.78
C VAL A 312 -24.85 -21.91 -3.54
N ASP A 313 -25.23 -22.65 -4.58
CA ASP A 313 -26.18 -23.75 -4.50
C ASP A 313 -25.43 -25.08 -4.42
N TRP A 314 -25.98 -26.03 -3.68
CA TRP A 314 -25.49 -27.42 -3.66
C TRP A 314 -26.12 -28.18 -4.83
N GLY A 315 -25.28 -28.71 -5.71
CA GLY A 315 -25.67 -29.31 -6.99
C GLY A 315 -26.01 -30.80 -6.93
N SER A 316 -25.46 -31.55 -5.98
CA SER A 316 -25.61 -33.01 -5.98
C SER A 316 -26.90 -33.54 -5.34
N ASN A 317 -27.61 -34.38 -6.10
CA ASN A 317 -28.52 -35.40 -5.58
C ASN A 317 -28.68 -36.49 -6.66
N PRO A 318 -27.87 -37.57 -6.61
CA PRO A 318 -27.86 -38.57 -7.67
C PRO A 318 -28.91 -39.67 -7.48
N ASP A 319 -29.77 -39.82 -8.49
CA ASP A 319 -30.43 -41.08 -8.87
C ASP A 319 -31.28 -41.83 -7.80
N GLY A 320 -31.75 -41.16 -6.74
CA GLY A 320 -32.76 -41.74 -5.83
C GLY A 320 -32.29 -42.96 -5.01
N GLY A 321 -30.97 -43.13 -4.85
CA GLY A 321 -30.35 -44.12 -3.97
C GLY A 321 -30.20 -43.60 -2.53
N SER A 322 -29.97 -44.51 -1.58
CA SER A 322 -29.88 -44.20 -0.14
C SER A 322 -28.49 -43.68 0.31
N GLY A 323 -27.85 -42.84 -0.50
CA GLY A 323 -26.49 -42.31 -0.23
C GLY A 323 -26.43 -40.78 -0.38
N THR A 324 -25.53 -40.14 0.35
CA THR A 324 -25.29 -38.69 0.28
C THR A 324 -24.47 -38.34 -0.95
N GLY A 325 -24.96 -37.41 -1.77
CA GLY A 325 -24.13 -36.68 -2.74
C GLY A 325 -23.19 -35.71 -2.02
N TRP A 326 -22.05 -35.43 -2.63
CA TRP A 326 -21.01 -34.57 -2.07
C TRP A 326 -20.53 -33.57 -3.12
N ASP A 327 -20.57 -32.28 -2.82
CA ASP A 327 -19.90 -31.25 -3.64
C ASP A 327 -18.64 -30.78 -2.93
N ILE A 328 -17.69 -30.21 -3.68
CA ILE A 328 -16.49 -29.61 -3.09
C ILE A 328 -16.87 -28.30 -2.41
N GLY A 329 -16.53 -28.15 -1.13
CA GLY A 329 -16.61 -26.89 -0.40
C GLY A 329 -15.23 -26.23 -0.32
N ILE A 330 -15.09 -25.03 -0.88
CA ILE A 330 -13.87 -24.21 -0.76
C ILE A 330 -14.17 -23.01 0.15
N LEU A 331 -13.31 -22.78 1.15
CA LEU A 331 -13.31 -21.56 1.98
C LEU A 331 -11.96 -20.85 1.87
N LYS A 332 -11.96 -19.53 1.72
CA LYS A 332 -10.75 -18.68 1.82
C LYS A 332 -10.81 -17.84 3.09
N TYR A 333 -9.85 -18.02 4.00
CA TYR A 333 -9.76 -17.31 5.27
C TYR A 333 -8.63 -16.28 5.30
N LYS A 334 -8.96 -15.06 5.71
CA LYS A 334 -7.99 -14.05 6.12
C LYS A 334 -7.50 -14.36 7.55
N THR A 335 -6.41 -15.10 7.65
CA THR A 335 -5.90 -15.66 8.92
C THR A 335 -5.38 -14.64 9.93
N ASN A 336 -5.32 -13.35 9.57
CA ASN A 336 -5.00 -12.22 10.45
C ASN A 336 -6.19 -11.30 10.73
N ALA A 337 -7.42 -11.73 10.43
CA ALA A 337 -8.66 -11.04 10.79
C ALA A 337 -9.50 -11.92 11.73
N SER A 338 -10.46 -11.32 12.42
CA SER A 338 -11.36 -12.00 13.36
C SER A 338 -12.84 -11.72 13.05
N GLY A 339 -13.72 -12.59 13.60
CA GLY A 339 -15.15 -12.61 13.35
C GLY A 339 -15.48 -12.82 11.88
N ALA A 340 -16.54 -12.16 11.42
CA ALA A 340 -17.02 -12.28 10.04
C ALA A 340 -15.97 -11.87 8.99
N ALA A 341 -15.03 -10.97 9.32
CA ALA A 341 -13.99 -10.51 8.40
C ALA A 341 -12.86 -11.54 8.18
N SER A 342 -12.86 -12.65 8.93
CA SER A 342 -11.89 -13.74 8.77
C SER A 342 -12.25 -14.70 7.64
N LEU A 343 -13.50 -14.75 7.17
CA LEU A 343 -13.88 -15.46 5.94
C LEU A 343 -13.95 -14.45 4.78
N LEU A 344 -13.13 -14.66 3.74
CA LEU A 344 -13.11 -13.82 2.54
C LEU A 344 -14.16 -14.27 1.52
N TYR A 345 -14.23 -15.57 1.25
CA TYR A 345 -15.30 -16.19 0.48
C TYR A 345 -15.47 -17.66 0.86
N ALA A 346 -16.64 -18.22 0.57
CA ALA A 346 -16.87 -19.66 0.48
C ALA A 346 -17.74 -19.99 -0.74
N THR A 347 -17.48 -21.11 -1.40
CA THR A 347 -18.19 -21.53 -2.63
C THR A 347 -18.34 -23.05 -2.67
N TYR A 348 -19.40 -23.52 -3.32
CA TYR A 348 -19.46 -24.91 -3.81
C TYR A 348 -18.72 -25.03 -5.15
N LEU A 349 -18.33 -26.25 -5.51
CA LEU A 349 -17.86 -26.64 -6.83
C LEU A 349 -18.16 -28.12 -7.07
N GLY A 350 -19.10 -28.43 -7.95
CA GLY A 350 -19.53 -29.80 -8.21
C GLY A 350 -20.57 -29.90 -9.32
N GLY A 351 -21.04 -31.12 -9.57
CA GLY A 351 -22.12 -31.46 -10.48
C GLY A 351 -23.27 -32.15 -9.74
N SER A 352 -23.84 -33.20 -10.34
CA SER A 352 -25.03 -33.91 -9.82
C SER A 352 -24.70 -35.12 -8.94
N ARG A 353 -23.43 -35.51 -8.87
CA ARG A 353 -22.88 -36.70 -8.18
C ARG A 353 -21.73 -36.27 -7.27
N SER A 354 -21.11 -37.23 -6.58
CA SER A 354 -19.99 -36.95 -5.66
C SER A 354 -18.76 -36.38 -6.40
N ASP A 355 -18.21 -35.31 -5.86
CA ASP A 355 -17.03 -34.58 -6.34
C ASP A 355 -16.14 -34.22 -5.15
N VAL A 356 -14.83 -34.52 -5.20
CA VAL A 356 -13.93 -34.38 -4.04
C VAL A 356 -12.58 -33.74 -4.44
N PRO A 357 -11.96 -32.91 -3.58
CA PRO A 357 -10.66 -32.29 -3.86
C PRO A 357 -9.50 -33.16 -3.34
N ASN A 358 -8.50 -33.45 -4.18
CA ASN A 358 -7.30 -34.19 -3.79
C ASN A 358 -6.14 -33.24 -3.42
N SER A 359 -5.93 -32.14 -4.16
CA SER A 359 -4.86 -31.19 -3.84
C SER A 359 -5.16 -29.79 -4.36
N LEU A 360 -4.70 -28.79 -3.60
CA LEU A 360 -4.84 -27.37 -3.90
C LEU A 360 -3.47 -26.72 -4.10
N VAL A 361 -3.35 -25.77 -5.02
CA VAL A 361 -2.19 -24.86 -5.12
C VAL A 361 -2.65 -23.49 -5.62
N VAL A 362 -1.93 -22.43 -5.25
CA VAL A 362 -2.19 -21.07 -5.75
C VAL A 362 -1.08 -20.68 -6.72
N ASN A 363 -1.44 -20.08 -7.86
CA ASN A 363 -0.46 -19.65 -8.87
C ASN A 363 0.05 -18.21 -8.64
N SER A 364 0.92 -17.71 -9.54
CA SER A 364 1.51 -16.37 -9.44
C SER A 364 0.53 -15.18 -9.59
N LYS A 365 -0.77 -15.46 -9.72
CA LYS A 365 -1.85 -14.47 -9.86
C LYS A 365 -2.91 -14.59 -8.76
N ASP A 366 -2.59 -15.31 -7.69
CA ASP A 366 -3.48 -15.67 -6.58
C ASP A 366 -4.72 -16.48 -6.99
N GLU A 367 -4.71 -17.08 -8.19
CA GLU A 367 -5.77 -17.98 -8.67
C GLU A 367 -5.60 -19.36 -8.03
N LEU A 368 -6.68 -19.93 -7.49
CA LEU A 368 -6.66 -21.26 -6.87
C LEU A 368 -6.81 -22.34 -7.93
N LEU A 369 -5.86 -23.26 -8.00
CA LEU A 369 -5.95 -24.50 -8.78
C LEU A 369 -6.33 -25.66 -7.85
N ILE A 370 -7.19 -26.53 -8.38
CA ILE A 370 -7.78 -27.68 -7.69
C ILE A 370 -7.59 -28.90 -8.58
N LEU A 371 -6.92 -29.93 -8.06
CA LEU A 371 -6.93 -31.28 -8.57
C LEU A 371 -7.87 -32.11 -7.70
N GLY A 372 -8.69 -32.97 -8.30
CA GLY A 372 -9.54 -33.89 -7.57
C GLY A 372 -10.16 -34.94 -8.48
N VAL A 373 -11.10 -35.71 -7.92
CA VAL A 373 -11.89 -36.69 -8.69
C VAL A 373 -13.36 -36.35 -8.66
N THR A 374 -14.01 -36.63 -9.78
CA THR A 374 -15.42 -36.34 -10.03
C THR A 374 -16.11 -37.61 -10.50
N GLY A 375 -17.30 -37.89 -9.97
CA GLY A 375 -18.23 -38.85 -10.57
C GLY A 375 -19.30 -38.18 -11.42
N SER A 376 -19.29 -36.85 -11.55
CA SER A 376 -20.32 -36.02 -12.16
C SER A 376 -20.14 -35.88 -13.67
N ASP A 377 -21.05 -36.46 -14.45
CA ASP A 377 -21.13 -36.28 -15.91
C ASP A 377 -21.45 -34.83 -16.33
N ASN A 378 -21.87 -34.00 -15.38
CA ASN A 378 -22.10 -32.58 -15.52
C ASN A 378 -21.15 -31.70 -14.66
N TYR A 379 -19.99 -32.21 -14.24
CA TYR A 379 -18.98 -31.40 -13.53
C TYR A 379 -18.63 -30.15 -14.36
N PRO A 380 -18.52 -28.96 -13.75
CA PRO A 380 -18.42 -27.71 -14.49
C PRO A 380 -17.10 -27.61 -15.27
N THR A 381 -17.19 -27.70 -16.60
CA THR A 381 -16.06 -27.52 -17.53
C THR A 381 -16.19 -26.25 -18.36
N THR A 382 -15.05 -25.62 -18.63
CA THR A 382 -14.99 -24.35 -19.40
C THR A 382 -15.03 -24.57 -20.91
N ALA A 383 -15.44 -23.56 -21.68
CA ALA A 383 -15.58 -23.68 -23.14
C ALA A 383 -14.27 -23.99 -23.88
N GLY A 384 -13.10 -23.68 -23.29
CA GLY A 384 -11.77 -23.97 -23.82
C GLY A 384 -11.04 -25.11 -23.11
N ALA A 385 -11.75 -25.98 -22.38
CA ALA A 385 -11.19 -27.14 -21.71
C ALA A 385 -10.48 -28.11 -22.67
N HIS A 386 -9.54 -28.91 -22.14
CA HIS A 386 -8.91 -30.00 -22.89
C HIS A 386 -9.91 -31.12 -23.20
N ASP A 387 -10.66 -31.55 -22.19
CA ASP A 387 -11.81 -32.44 -22.32
C ASP A 387 -13.01 -31.92 -21.50
N ARG A 388 -14.19 -32.15 -22.04
CA ARG A 388 -15.50 -31.80 -21.46
C ARG A 388 -16.41 -33.01 -21.27
N SER A 389 -15.86 -34.21 -21.52
CA SER A 389 -16.52 -35.50 -21.45
C SER A 389 -16.11 -36.18 -20.16
N PHE A 390 -17.09 -36.60 -19.37
CA PHE A 390 -16.86 -37.59 -18.31
C PHE A 390 -16.91 -38.98 -18.94
N ASN A 391 -15.83 -39.74 -18.79
CA ASN A 391 -15.69 -41.08 -19.35
C ASN A 391 -16.07 -42.16 -18.31
N GLY A 392 -15.74 -41.91 -17.04
CA GLY A 392 -16.15 -42.71 -15.88
C GLY A 392 -15.56 -44.12 -15.88
N GLY A 393 -16.17 -44.99 -15.08
CA GLY A 393 -15.66 -46.35 -14.88
C GLY A 393 -16.65 -47.30 -14.22
N SER A 394 -16.28 -47.80 -13.05
CA SER A 394 -16.97 -48.86 -12.33
C SER A 394 -18.42 -48.48 -11.97
N PRO A 395 -19.43 -49.36 -12.20
CA PRO A 395 -20.85 -49.00 -12.04
C PRO A 395 -21.29 -48.52 -10.65
N SER A 396 -20.54 -48.89 -9.60
CA SER A 396 -20.69 -48.32 -8.26
C SER A 396 -19.44 -48.67 -7.46
N ILE A 397 -18.81 -47.65 -6.86
CA ILE A 397 -17.64 -47.78 -5.98
C ILE A 397 -17.78 -46.83 -4.78
N MET A 398 -17.12 -47.17 -3.68
CA MET A 398 -17.13 -46.36 -2.47
C MET A 398 -15.71 -46.31 -1.87
N PRO A 399 -14.78 -45.49 -2.41
CA PRO A 399 -13.38 -45.52 -1.99
C PRO A 399 -13.17 -45.23 -0.49
N LEU A 400 -14.03 -44.40 0.10
CA LEU A 400 -14.16 -44.22 1.54
C LEU A 400 -15.62 -44.37 1.97
N ASN A 401 -15.83 -44.89 3.18
CA ASN A 401 -17.15 -45.12 3.73
C ASN A 401 -17.93 -43.80 3.85
N GLY A 402 -19.03 -43.68 3.09
CA GLY A 402 -19.84 -42.47 2.96
C GLY A 402 -19.64 -41.69 1.66
N ILE A 403 -18.54 -41.90 0.92
CA ILE A 403 -18.28 -41.27 -0.39
C ILE A 403 -18.49 -42.30 -1.50
N GLN A 404 -19.65 -42.24 -2.15
CA GLN A 404 -20.05 -43.17 -3.21
C GLN A 404 -19.99 -42.51 -4.60
N PHE A 405 -19.41 -43.21 -5.58
CA PHE A 405 -19.44 -42.83 -7.00
C PHE A 405 -20.20 -43.90 -7.80
N ASN A 406 -21.34 -43.52 -8.38
CA ASN A 406 -22.28 -44.42 -9.04
C ASN A 406 -22.04 -44.59 -10.57
N ARG A 407 -20.89 -44.14 -11.08
CA ARG A 407 -20.43 -44.30 -12.48
C ARG A 407 -18.89 -44.27 -12.61
N GLY A 408 -18.17 -44.66 -11.56
CA GLY A 408 -16.71 -44.51 -11.47
C GLY A 408 -16.29 -43.04 -11.33
N THR A 409 -15.03 -42.75 -11.63
CA THR A 409 -14.43 -41.42 -11.49
C THR A 409 -13.51 -41.05 -12.64
N ASP A 410 -13.50 -39.76 -12.98
CA ASP A 410 -12.43 -39.12 -13.77
C ASP A 410 -11.66 -38.16 -12.85
N LEU A 411 -10.39 -37.85 -13.19
CA LEU A 411 -9.74 -36.66 -12.63
C LEU A 411 -10.37 -35.40 -13.22
N PHE A 412 -10.48 -34.34 -12.43
CA PHE A 412 -10.67 -33.00 -12.92
C PHE A 412 -9.50 -32.10 -12.52
N ILE A 413 -9.27 -31.05 -13.32
CA ILE A 413 -8.44 -29.92 -12.93
C ILE A 413 -9.28 -28.66 -13.12
N SER A 414 -9.39 -27.85 -12.07
CA SER A 414 -10.18 -26.61 -12.02
C SER A 414 -9.31 -25.44 -11.58
N ARG A 415 -9.59 -24.23 -12.06
CA ARG A 415 -8.94 -22.99 -11.67
C ARG A 415 -9.96 -21.90 -11.36
N LEU A 416 -10.05 -21.49 -10.10
CA LEU A 416 -10.93 -20.43 -9.60
C LEU A 416 -10.18 -19.10 -9.50
N ARG A 417 -10.91 -17.98 -9.67
CA ARG A 417 -10.39 -16.63 -9.39
C ARG A 417 -10.04 -16.47 -7.90
N SER A 418 -9.08 -15.60 -7.61
CA SER A 418 -8.60 -15.27 -6.25
C SER A 418 -9.69 -14.85 -5.26
N ASP A 419 -10.77 -14.23 -5.75
CA ASP A 419 -11.95 -13.79 -5.00
C ASP A 419 -13.09 -14.84 -4.94
N GLY A 420 -12.91 -16.01 -5.56
CA GLY A 420 -13.90 -17.08 -5.61
C GLY A 420 -15.08 -16.85 -6.56
N SER A 421 -15.14 -15.74 -7.28
CA SER A 421 -16.34 -15.34 -8.06
C SER A 421 -16.50 -16.02 -9.44
N ALA A 422 -15.48 -16.73 -9.93
CA ALA A 422 -15.51 -17.31 -11.27
C ALA A 422 -14.58 -18.52 -11.44
N LEU A 423 -15.07 -19.52 -12.17
CA LEU A 423 -14.27 -20.61 -12.75
C LEU A 423 -13.60 -20.13 -14.05
N LEU A 424 -12.28 -20.02 -14.04
CA LEU A 424 -11.45 -19.43 -15.10
C LEU A 424 -10.96 -20.46 -16.12
N ALA A 425 -10.76 -21.70 -15.69
CA ALA A 425 -10.49 -22.87 -16.51
C ALA A 425 -10.95 -24.11 -15.76
N SER A 426 -11.46 -25.12 -16.46
CA SER A 426 -11.79 -26.43 -15.87
C SER A 426 -11.94 -27.49 -16.96
N THR A 427 -11.40 -28.68 -16.71
CA THR A 427 -11.31 -29.82 -17.65
C THR A 427 -11.39 -31.16 -16.92
N PHE A 428 -11.91 -32.19 -17.60
CA PHE A 428 -11.68 -33.59 -17.22
C PHE A 428 -10.29 -34.06 -17.71
N LEU A 429 -9.82 -35.17 -17.13
CA LEU A 429 -8.65 -35.94 -17.58
C LEU A 429 -8.79 -37.41 -17.15
N GLY A 430 -9.42 -38.26 -17.97
CA GLY A 430 -9.64 -39.68 -17.67
C GLY A 430 -9.87 -40.56 -18.90
N GLY A 431 -9.71 -41.86 -18.74
CA GLY A 431 -10.08 -42.92 -19.69
C GLY A 431 -11.39 -43.60 -19.28
N THR A 432 -11.58 -44.88 -19.62
CA THR A 432 -12.88 -45.58 -19.43
C THR A 432 -12.95 -46.50 -18.21
N ALA A 433 -12.07 -46.30 -17.23
CA ALA A 433 -12.09 -46.95 -15.92
C ALA A 433 -11.77 -45.91 -14.84
N ASP A 434 -11.85 -46.29 -13.56
CA ASP A 434 -11.77 -45.29 -12.48
C ASP A 434 -10.39 -44.62 -12.43
N ASP A 435 -10.37 -43.29 -12.55
CA ASP A 435 -9.15 -42.49 -12.50
C ASP A 435 -9.10 -41.63 -11.24
N GLY A 436 -7.88 -41.42 -10.75
CA GLY A 436 -7.56 -40.64 -9.56
C GLY A 436 -7.84 -41.33 -8.21
N ILE A 437 -8.13 -42.63 -8.20
CA ILE A 437 -8.43 -43.40 -6.98
C ILE A 437 -7.73 -44.77 -6.90
N LEU A 438 -7.36 -45.19 -5.68
CA LEU A 438 -6.67 -46.47 -5.46
C LEU A 438 -7.60 -47.67 -5.22
N SER A 439 -8.67 -47.54 -4.41
CA SER A 439 -9.48 -48.68 -3.94
C SER A 439 -11.00 -48.42 -3.92
N ASP A 440 -11.80 -49.47 -3.74
CA ASP A 440 -13.28 -49.42 -3.68
C ASP A 440 -13.85 -49.69 -2.26
N ALA A 441 -12.97 -49.60 -1.24
CA ALA A 441 -13.16 -49.97 0.17
C ALA A 441 -13.53 -51.44 0.50
N THR A 442 -13.82 -52.31 -0.47
CA THR A 442 -14.25 -53.68 -0.17
C THR A 442 -13.11 -54.63 0.17
N ALA A 443 -11.88 -54.31 -0.28
CA ALA A 443 -10.67 -55.05 0.03
C ALA A 443 -9.47 -54.09 0.20
N ARG A 444 -8.48 -54.52 0.98
CA ARG A 444 -7.22 -53.78 1.14
C ARG A 444 -6.45 -53.74 -0.18
N HIS A 445 -6.28 -52.55 -0.74
CA HIS A 445 -5.35 -52.33 -1.83
C HIS A 445 -3.91 -52.38 -1.28
N PRO A 446 -2.91 -52.89 -2.00
CA PRO A 446 -1.55 -52.92 -1.46
C PRO A 446 -1.03 -51.55 -1.02
N LEU A 447 -1.52 -50.48 -1.67
CA LEU A 447 -1.08 -49.10 -1.47
C LEU A 447 -1.96 -48.28 -0.47
N ASP A 448 -3.16 -48.72 -0.06
CA ASP A 448 -4.06 -47.94 0.82
C ASP A 448 -3.85 -48.22 2.33
N ARG A 449 -2.80 -47.63 2.93
CA ARG A 449 -2.46 -47.94 4.34
C ARG A 449 -3.11 -47.04 5.36
N ASN A 450 -3.32 -45.78 5.02
CA ASN A 450 -3.99 -44.83 5.87
C ASN A 450 -5.37 -44.51 5.29
N TYR A 451 -6.30 -44.18 6.17
CA TYR A 451 -7.57 -43.59 5.77
C TYR A 451 -7.28 -42.30 4.96
N GLY A 452 -7.93 -42.15 3.81
CA GLY A 452 -7.68 -41.05 2.88
C GLY A 452 -6.59 -41.29 1.83
N ASP A 453 -5.82 -42.38 1.91
CA ASP A 453 -4.81 -42.70 0.88
C ASP A 453 -5.44 -42.99 -0.50
N GLN A 454 -6.75 -43.31 -0.55
CA GLN A 454 -7.49 -43.51 -1.79
C GLN A 454 -7.50 -42.29 -2.71
N PHE A 455 -7.45 -41.08 -2.16
CA PHE A 455 -7.54 -39.81 -2.90
C PHE A 455 -6.17 -39.10 -2.99
N ARG A 456 -5.07 -39.87 -3.07
CA ARG A 456 -3.72 -39.31 -3.21
C ARG A 456 -3.48 -38.76 -4.63
N GLY A 457 -2.78 -37.65 -4.65
CA GLY A 457 -2.40 -36.91 -5.84
C GLY A 457 -1.94 -35.52 -5.43
N ASP A 458 -1.25 -34.83 -6.33
CA ASP A 458 -0.73 -33.50 -6.07
C ASP A 458 -0.71 -32.65 -7.35
N ILE A 459 -0.85 -31.35 -7.16
CA ILE A 459 -0.85 -30.32 -8.20
C ILE A 459 0.19 -29.26 -7.84
N PHE A 460 0.96 -28.83 -8.82
CA PHE A 460 2.02 -27.84 -8.63
C PHE A 460 2.12 -26.93 -9.86
N THR A 461 2.69 -25.74 -9.68
CA THR A 461 2.87 -24.76 -10.76
C THR A 461 4.30 -24.28 -10.84
N ASP A 462 4.82 -24.09 -12.05
CA ASP A 462 6.09 -23.37 -12.25
C ASP A 462 5.88 -21.85 -12.31
N ALA A 463 6.98 -21.09 -12.38
CA ALA A 463 6.98 -19.63 -12.46
C ALA A 463 6.38 -19.06 -13.76
N ALA A 464 5.96 -19.90 -14.71
CA ALA A 464 5.22 -19.54 -15.91
C ALA A 464 3.75 -20.04 -15.86
N ASP A 465 3.26 -20.36 -14.65
CA ASP A 465 1.96 -20.96 -14.33
C ASP A 465 1.63 -22.23 -15.12
N GLN A 466 2.62 -22.96 -15.66
CA GLN A 466 2.35 -24.29 -16.20
C GLN A 466 1.97 -25.21 -15.05
N VAL A 467 0.96 -26.05 -15.27
CA VAL A 467 0.35 -26.90 -14.24
C VAL A 467 0.90 -28.31 -14.37
N TYR A 468 1.35 -28.89 -13.27
CA TYR A 468 1.86 -30.24 -13.18
C TYR A 468 0.97 -31.02 -12.22
N ILE A 469 0.49 -32.19 -12.64
CA ILE A 469 -0.33 -33.07 -11.79
C ILE A 469 0.29 -34.46 -11.71
N VAL A 470 0.11 -35.09 -10.55
CA VAL A 470 0.36 -36.52 -10.32
C VAL A 470 -0.83 -37.17 -9.64
N SER A 471 -1.14 -38.41 -10.03
CA SER A 471 -2.14 -39.24 -9.37
C SER A 471 -1.97 -40.72 -9.79
N SER A 472 -3.06 -41.47 -9.82
CA SER A 472 -3.17 -42.84 -10.33
C SER A 472 -4.29 -42.97 -11.36
N THR A 473 -4.22 -44.02 -12.18
CA THR A 473 -5.22 -44.37 -13.20
C THR A 473 -5.47 -45.86 -13.17
N ARG A 474 -6.73 -46.29 -13.35
CA ARG A 474 -7.05 -47.69 -13.70
C ARG A 474 -7.35 -47.86 -15.19
N SER A 475 -7.38 -46.75 -15.95
CA SER A 475 -7.70 -46.70 -17.37
C SER A 475 -6.51 -47.10 -18.24
N PRO A 476 -6.56 -48.25 -18.95
CA PRO A 476 -5.51 -48.61 -19.92
C PRO A 476 -5.45 -47.64 -21.12
N ASN A 477 -6.47 -46.80 -21.27
CA ASN A 477 -6.66 -45.76 -22.28
C ASN A 477 -6.66 -44.34 -21.69
N PHE A 478 -5.99 -44.12 -20.55
CA PHE A 478 -5.78 -42.77 -20.01
C PHE A 478 -5.21 -41.80 -21.08
N PRO A 479 -5.57 -40.49 -21.08
CA PRO A 479 -5.20 -39.57 -22.16
C PRO A 479 -3.71 -39.21 -22.18
N VAL A 480 -2.86 -40.10 -22.72
CA VAL A 480 -1.42 -39.89 -22.94
C VAL A 480 -1.18 -39.01 -24.17
N ALA A 481 -0.34 -37.97 -24.01
CA ALA A 481 0.21 -37.17 -25.08
C ALA A 481 1.72 -36.99 -24.88
N ASN A 482 2.56 -37.31 -25.87
CA ASN A 482 4.01 -37.02 -25.88
C ASN A 482 4.84 -37.54 -24.67
N GLY A 483 4.28 -38.40 -23.81
CA GLY A 483 4.93 -38.93 -22.61
C GLY A 483 5.95 -40.05 -22.85
N PHE A 484 6.79 -40.29 -21.84
CA PHE A 484 7.85 -41.31 -21.85
C PHE A 484 7.33 -42.76 -21.82
N GLN A 485 6.14 -43.00 -21.27
CA GLN A 485 5.47 -44.30 -21.22
C GLN A 485 4.04 -44.15 -21.75
N SER A 486 3.82 -44.70 -22.96
CA SER A 486 2.57 -44.54 -23.70
C SER A 486 1.55 -45.67 -23.52
N THR A 487 1.88 -46.67 -22.70
CA THR A 487 1.04 -47.82 -22.39
C THR A 487 1.00 -48.05 -20.89
N PHE A 488 -0.18 -48.37 -20.39
CA PHE A 488 -0.42 -48.86 -19.03
C PHE A 488 0.50 -50.05 -18.73
N GLY A 489 1.24 -49.99 -17.62
CA GLY A 489 2.24 -50.97 -17.21
C GLY A 489 1.61 -52.29 -16.78
N GLY A 490 0.60 -52.23 -15.91
CA GLY A 490 -0.06 -53.44 -15.43
C GLY A 490 -0.81 -53.30 -14.10
N GLY A 491 -0.93 -54.44 -13.40
CA GLY A 491 -1.63 -54.57 -12.13
C GLY A 491 -3.05 -53.98 -12.11
N SER A 492 -3.38 -53.29 -11.02
CA SER A 492 -4.70 -52.68 -10.79
C SER A 492 -4.76 -51.21 -11.15
N ASN A 493 -3.62 -50.52 -11.22
CA ASN A 493 -3.49 -49.09 -11.46
C ASN A 493 -2.03 -48.75 -11.76
N ASP A 494 -1.82 -47.76 -12.64
CA ASP A 494 -0.54 -47.10 -12.90
C ASP A 494 -0.52 -45.72 -12.23
N GLY A 495 0.66 -45.15 -11.99
CA GLY A 495 0.82 -43.73 -11.72
C GLY A 495 0.55 -42.92 -13.00
N VAL A 496 0.09 -41.67 -12.85
CA VAL A 496 0.02 -40.71 -13.97
C VAL A 496 0.77 -39.43 -13.63
N VAL A 497 1.40 -38.85 -14.65
CA VAL A 497 2.04 -37.54 -14.60
C VAL A 497 1.61 -36.76 -15.83
N ALA A 498 1.15 -35.52 -15.65
CA ALA A 498 0.84 -34.63 -16.78
C ALA A 498 1.28 -33.20 -16.54
N LYS A 499 1.63 -32.52 -17.63
CA LYS A 499 1.89 -31.08 -17.70
C LYS A 499 0.84 -30.41 -18.59
N LEU A 500 0.24 -29.35 -18.10
CA LEU A 500 -0.79 -28.56 -18.78
C LEU A 500 -0.39 -27.08 -18.85
N THR A 501 -0.96 -26.38 -19.83
CA THR A 501 -0.88 -24.91 -19.92
C THR A 501 -1.64 -24.25 -18.75
N PRO A 502 -1.47 -22.93 -18.52
CA PRO A 502 -2.29 -22.18 -17.56
C PRO A 502 -3.80 -22.15 -17.92
N ALA A 503 -4.15 -22.53 -19.16
CA ALA A 503 -5.52 -22.72 -19.64
C ALA A 503 -6.00 -24.18 -19.52
N LEU A 504 -5.24 -25.04 -18.83
CA LEU A 504 -5.51 -26.47 -18.60
C LEU A 504 -5.57 -27.31 -19.89
N THR A 505 -4.80 -26.94 -20.91
CA THR A 505 -4.56 -27.78 -22.09
C THR A 505 -3.37 -28.70 -21.84
N VAL A 506 -3.54 -30.01 -21.93
CA VAL A 506 -2.42 -30.98 -21.80
C VAL A 506 -1.36 -30.71 -22.88
N GLN A 507 -0.12 -30.50 -22.44
CA GLN A 507 1.08 -30.41 -23.29
C GLN A 507 1.70 -31.80 -23.47
N TRP A 508 1.85 -32.49 -22.34
CA TRP A 508 2.23 -33.90 -22.30
C TRP A 508 1.65 -34.59 -21.07
N SER A 509 1.49 -35.90 -21.16
CA SER A 509 1.00 -36.79 -20.13
C SER A 509 1.55 -38.19 -20.37
N SER A 510 1.82 -38.93 -19.29
CA SER A 510 2.45 -40.24 -19.31
C SER A 510 1.88 -41.12 -18.20
N PHE A 511 1.82 -42.42 -18.45
CA PHE A 511 1.79 -43.41 -17.38
C PHE A 511 3.13 -43.42 -16.64
N MET A 512 3.13 -44.02 -15.45
CA MET A 512 4.33 -44.47 -14.74
C MET A 512 3.98 -45.74 -13.95
N GLY A 513 4.44 -46.88 -14.44
CA GLY A 513 4.18 -48.18 -13.79
C GLY A 513 4.91 -49.35 -14.44
N GLY A 514 4.87 -50.49 -13.76
CA GLY A 514 5.34 -51.81 -14.20
C GLY A 514 4.20 -52.83 -14.13
N GLY A 515 4.49 -54.13 -13.99
CA GLY A 515 3.46 -55.18 -14.04
C GLY A 515 2.54 -55.28 -12.82
N GLY A 516 2.82 -54.53 -11.74
CA GLY A 516 2.09 -54.47 -10.48
C GLY A 516 1.24 -53.19 -10.34
N ALA A 517 0.92 -52.81 -9.11
CA ALA A 517 0.11 -51.63 -8.80
C ALA A 517 1.02 -50.45 -8.42
N ASP A 518 0.89 -49.34 -9.13
CA ASP A 518 1.74 -48.16 -9.01
C ASP A 518 0.91 -46.88 -8.90
N ALA A 519 1.35 -45.92 -8.09
CA ALA A 519 0.65 -44.63 -7.96
C ALA A 519 1.60 -43.50 -7.55
N ALA A 520 1.42 -42.32 -8.13
CA ALA A 520 2.21 -41.13 -7.81
C ALA A 520 1.42 -40.18 -6.89
N TYR A 521 2.03 -39.71 -5.81
CA TYR A 521 1.33 -39.00 -4.73
C TYR A 521 1.73 -37.54 -4.56
N SER A 522 2.98 -37.18 -4.90
CA SER A 522 3.53 -35.84 -4.69
C SER A 522 4.49 -35.47 -5.82
N VAL A 523 4.53 -34.18 -6.16
CA VAL A 523 5.34 -33.64 -7.27
C VAL A 523 6.11 -32.39 -6.85
N GLN A 524 7.35 -32.25 -7.33
CA GLN A 524 8.21 -31.08 -7.19
C GLN A 524 8.99 -30.82 -8.49
N LEU A 525 9.54 -29.61 -8.62
CA LEU A 525 10.28 -29.16 -9.80
C LEU A 525 11.66 -28.63 -9.39
N ASP A 526 12.72 -29.04 -10.11
CA ASP A 526 14.03 -28.39 -9.98
C ASP A 526 14.09 -27.04 -10.72
N ALA A 527 15.19 -26.30 -10.56
CA ALA A 527 15.40 -25.01 -11.22
C ALA A 527 15.40 -25.05 -12.78
N SER A 528 15.42 -26.23 -13.40
CA SER A 528 15.27 -26.45 -14.85
C SER A 528 13.87 -26.94 -15.24
N ASN A 529 12.96 -27.01 -14.27
CA ASN A 529 11.63 -27.63 -14.32
C ASN A 529 11.67 -29.12 -14.73
N ASN A 530 12.73 -29.87 -14.39
CA ASN A 530 12.66 -31.33 -14.36
C ASN A 530 11.76 -31.73 -13.18
N ILE A 531 10.93 -32.74 -13.41
CA ILE A 531 9.85 -33.13 -12.51
C ILE A 531 10.34 -34.27 -11.62
N PHE A 532 10.25 -34.08 -10.33
CA PHE A 532 10.46 -35.10 -9.31
C PHE A 532 9.12 -35.56 -8.78
N ILE A 533 8.89 -36.87 -8.78
CA ILE A 533 7.67 -37.46 -8.22
C ILE A 533 8.02 -38.61 -7.28
N CYS A 534 7.17 -38.87 -6.30
CA CYS A 534 7.27 -40.05 -5.46
C CYS A 534 5.92 -40.75 -5.28
N GLY A 535 5.96 -42.00 -4.84
CA GLY A 535 4.74 -42.78 -4.71
C GLY A 535 4.94 -44.16 -4.10
N GLY A 536 3.96 -45.03 -4.35
CA GLY A 536 3.97 -46.44 -3.95
C GLY A 536 3.93 -47.38 -5.14
N THR A 537 4.56 -48.55 -4.99
CA THR A 537 4.69 -49.56 -6.06
C THR A 537 4.60 -50.98 -5.49
N THR A 538 3.97 -51.90 -6.22
CA THR A 538 4.17 -53.35 -6.06
C THR A 538 4.86 -54.00 -7.25
N SER A 539 5.21 -53.21 -8.26
CA SER A 539 5.91 -53.62 -9.47
C SER A 539 7.37 -53.93 -9.17
N ALA A 540 7.83 -55.13 -9.56
CA ALA A 540 9.24 -55.52 -9.46
C ALA A 540 10.10 -55.00 -10.63
N ASP A 541 9.46 -54.37 -11.61
CA ASP A 541 9.94 -54.09 -12.96
C ASP A 541 9.67 -52.63 -13.41
N LEU A 542 9.69 -51.66 -12.48
CA LEU A 542 9.52 -50.24 -12.80
C LEU A 542 10.55 -49.78 -13.86
N PRO A 543 10.12 -49.01 -14.88
CA PRO A 543 11.01 -48.49 -15.91
C PRO A 543 12.00 -47.46 -15.34
N GLY A 544 13.13 -47.23 -16.04
CA GLY A 544 14.10 -46.19 -15.68
C GLY A 544 14.97 -46.47 -14.45
N THR A 545 14.96 -47.71 -13.92
CA THR A 545 15.64 -48.09 -12.68
C THR A 545 17.16 -48.35 -12.79
N ASN A 546 17.69 -48.35 -14.01
CA ASN A 546 19.09 -48.71 -14.25
C ASN A 546 20.07 -47.67 -13.67
N GLY A 547 21.01 -48.12 -12.83
CA GLY A 547 21.98 -47.26 -12.14
C GLY A 547 21.37 -46.34 -11.08
N ALA A 548 20.16 -46.61 -10.59
CA ALA A 548 19.57 -45.91 -9.44
C ALA A 548 20.14 -46.38 -8.10
N PHE A 549 19.89 -45.60 -7.04
CA PHE A 549 20.29 -45.94 -5.67
C PHE A 549 19.78 -47.34 -5.26
N LEU A 550 18.51 -47.66 -5.54
CA LEU A 550 17.98 -49.02 -5.52
C LEU A 550 17.34 -49.32 -6.87
N SER A 551 18.03 -50.12 -7.69
CA SER A 551 17.64 -50.48 -9.05
C SER A 551 16.65 -51.65 -9.15
N GLY A 552 16.01 -52.04 -8.05
CA GLY A 552 15.06 -53.15 -8.01
C GLY A 552 14.27 -53.17 -6.69
N SER A 553 13.07 -53.73 -6.74
CA SER A 553 12.17 -53.87 -5.58
C SER A 553 12.86 -54.56 -4.40
N ARG A 554 12.47 -54.15 -3.19
CA ARG A 554 12.93 -54.68 -1.91
C ARG A 554 11.93 -55.72 -1.37
N GLY A 555 10.68 -55.66 -1.82
CA GLY A 555 9.67 -56.69 -1.68
C GLY A 555 8.55 -56.29 -0.73
N GLY A 556 8.19 -57.18 0.20
CA GLY A 556 7.11 -56.94 1.15
C GLY A 556 5.74 -56.84 0.49
N GLN A 557 4.90 -55.89 0.94
CA GLN A 557 3.55 -55.69 0.38
C GLN A 557 3.46 -54.48 -0.57
N ALA A 558 4.40 -53.55 -0.47
CA ALA A 558 4.61 -52.40 -1.34
C ALA A 558 6.00 -51.83 -1.02
N ASP A 559 6.64 -51.26 -2.02
CA ASP A 559 7.82 -50.40 -1.91
C ASP A 559 7.42 -48.94 -2.18
N GLY A 560 8.23 -47.98 -1.70
CA GLY A 560 8.19 -46.61 -2.20
C GLY A 560 8.99 -46.48 -3.50
N PHE A 561 8.74 -45.41 -4.26
CA PHE A 561 9.61 -45.02 -5.37
C PHE A 561 9.80 -43.51 -5.44
N VAL A 562 10.87 -43.09 -6.10
CA VAL A 562 11.10 -41.71 -6.53
C VAL A 562 11.60 -41.70 -7.96
N ALA A 563 11.09 -40.77 -8.77
CA ALA A 563 11.46 -40.61 -10.18
C ALA A 563 11.85 -39.18 -10.52
N LYS A 564 12.74 -39.05 -11.51
CA LYS A 564 13.14 -37.81 -12.15
C LYS A 564 12.77 -37.89 -13.64
N ILE A 565 11.98 -36.93 -14.11
CA ILE A 565 11.45 -36.84 -15.48
C ILE A 565 11.90 -35.51 -16.07
N ASN A 566 12.26 -35.48 -17.35
CA ASN A 566 12.64 -34.23 -18.01
C ASN A 566 11.43 -33.30 -18.25
N ASN A 567 11.66 -31.98 -18.28
CA ASN A 567 10.61 -30.94 -18.38
C ASN A 567 9.58 -31.14 -19.52
N ASN A 568 10.01 -31.69 -20.66
CA ASN A 568 9.14 -31.95 -21.82
C ASN A 568 8.43 -33.33 -21.78
N GLY A 569 8.57 -34.10 -20.70
CA GLY A 569 7.90 -35.40 -20.50
C GLY A 569 8.42 -36.55 -21.36
N SER A 570 9.41 -36.32 -22.23
CA SER A 570 9.82 -37.29 -23.24
C SER A 570 10.77 -38.39 -22.72
N ALA A 571 11.31 -38.24 -21.51
CA ALA A 571 12.25 -39.19 -20.92
C ALA A 571 12.15 -39.26 -19.39
N LEU A 572 11.91 -40.47 -18.90
CA LEU A 572 12.14 -40.87 -17.52
C LEU A 572 13.65 -40.99 -17.29
N GLN A 573 14.26 -40.00 -16.63
CA GLN A 573 15.72 -39.90 -16.49
C GLN A 573 16.26 -40.93 -15.49
N ARG A 574 15.56 -41.14 -14.38
CA ARG A 574 15.83 -42.24 -13.43
C ARG A 574 14.64 -42.51 -12.52
N VAL A 575 14.51 -43.75 -12.05
CA VAL A 575 13.62 -44.16 -10.95
C VAL A 575 14.44 -44.93 -9.91
N SER A 576 14.29 -44.63 -8.63
CA SER A 576 14.81 -45.48 -7.54
C SER A 576 13.65 -46.05 -6.77
N TYR A 577 13.72 -47.36 -6.46
CA TYR A 577 12.94 -47.93 -5.36
C TYR A 577 13.41 -47.32 -4.03
N ILE A 578 12.55 -47.34 -3.02
CA ILE A 578 12.78 -46.79 -1.68
C ILE A 578 12.06 -47.67 -0.66
N GLY A 579 12.80 -48.50 0.07
CA GLY A 579 12.18 -49.40 1.04
C GLY A 579 13.12 -50.46 1.64
N THR A 580 12.48 -51.42 2.30
CA THR A 580 13.07 -52.55 3.01
C THR A 580 12.38 -53.85 2.53
N SER A 581 12.69 -55.01 3.10
CA SER A 581 11.96 -56.25 2.77
C SER A 581 10.58 -56.36 3.42
N ALA A 582 9.98 -55.25 3.84
CA ALA A 582 8.69 -55.14 4.51
C ALA A 582 7.77 -54.20 3.71
N TYR A 583 6.68 -53.72 4.30
CA TYR A 583 5.92 -52.63 3.69
C TYR A 583 6.69 -51.30 3.82
N ASP A 584 6.84 -50.59 2.71
CA ASP A 584 7.39 -49.25 2.62
C ASP A 584 6.62 -48.43 1.56
N GLN A 585 6.36 -47.14 1.80
CA GLN A 585 5.86 -46.20 0.77
C GLN A 585 6.39 -44.79 1.01
N THR A 586 6.53 -44.00 -0.06
CA THR A 586 6.91 -42.58 -0.01
C THR A 586 5.72 -41.69 -0.39
N TYR A 587 5.33 -40.79 0.51
CA TYR A 587 4.13 -39.97 0.39
C TYR A 587 4.40 -38.55 -0.12
N PHE A 588 5.53 -37.95 0.26
CA PHE A 588 5.91 -36.61 -0.19
C PHE A 588 7.35 -36.56 -0.69
N VAL A 589 7.56 -35.75 -1.73
CA VAL A 589 8.87 -35.34 -2.22
C VAL A 589 9.08 -33.85 -1.99
N GLN A 590 10.28 -33.46 -1.58
CA GLN A 590 10.75 -32.08 -1.42
C GLN A 590 12.17 -31.96 -1.96
N LEU A 591 12.55 -30.77 -2.43
CA LEU A 591 13.90 -30.48 -2.93
C LEU A 591 14.55 -29.42 -2.03
N ASP A 592 15.85 -29.58 -1.73
CA ASP A 592 16.63 -28.49 -1.11
C ASP A 592 17.20 -27.52 -2.16
N GLY A 593 17.92 -26.49 -1.70
CA GLY A 593 18.55 -25.48 -2.58
C GLY A 593 19.64 -26.03 -3.53
N GLU A 594 20.10 -27.27 -3.34
CA GLU A 594 21.02 -27.96 -4.25
C GLU A 594 20.26 -28.91 -5.20
N ASN A 595 18.92 -28.98 -5.08
CA ASN A 595 18.01 -29.94 -5.71
C ASN A 595 18.26 -31.41 -5.29
N ASN A 596 18.81 -31.63 -4.07
CA ASN A 596 18.81 -32.97 -3.48
C ASN A 596 17.38 -33.33 -3.04
N VAL A 597 17.06 -34.62 -3.13
CA VAL A 597 15.67 -35.10 -3.09
C VAL A 597 15.35 -35.70 -1.73
N TYR A 598 14.50 -35.04 -0.97
CA TYR A 598 13.98 -35.50 0.32
C TYR A 598 12.65 -36.21 0.14
N LEU A 599 12.49 -37.34 0.81
CA LEU A 599 11.29 -38.18 0.78
C LEU A 599 10.78 -38.37 2.20
N LEU A 600 9.50 -38.10 2.44
CA LEU A 600 8.78 -38.49 3.65
C LEU A 600 7.97 -39.76 3.35
N GLY A 601 8.14 -40.79 4.17
CA GLY A 601 7.50 -42.08 3.96
C GLY A 601 7.15 -42.85 5.23
N GLN A 602 6.56 -44.02 5.03
CA GLN A 602 6.15 -44.96 6.07
C GLN A 602 6.82 -46.31 5.85
N THR A 603 7.15 -47.01 6.94
CA THR A 603 7.84 -48.31 6.90
C THR A 603 7.38 -49.22 8.03
N LEU A 604 7.21 -50.53 7.75
CA LEU A 604 7.09 -51.58 8.77
C LEU A 604 8.38 -52.40 8.93
N GLY A 605 9.43 -52.07 8.17
CA GLY A 605 10.73 -52.72 8.25
C GLY A 605 11.72 -52.06 9.20
N ASN A 606 12.97 -52.52 9.14
CA ASN A 606 14.10 -51.88 9.80
C ASN A 606 14.76 -50.92 8.79
N TYR A 607 14.25 -49.69 8.73
CA TYR A 607 14.72 -48.70 7.76
C TYR A 607 16.16 -48.25 8.08
N PRO A 608 17.03 -48.03 7.08
CA PRO A 608 18.40 -47.55 7.31
C PRO A 608 18.42 -46.17 8.00
N VAL A 609 19.25 -46.00 9.02
CA VAL A 609 19.48 -44.72 9.70
C VAL A 609 20.94 -44.31 9.54
N SER A 610 21.15 -43.05 9.14
CA SER A 610 22.48 -42.47 8.94
C SER A 610 23.17 -42.13 10.26
N ALA A 611 24.51 -42.10 10.28
CA ALA A 611 25.24 -41.80 11.50
C ALA A 611 25.07 -40.33 11.94
N GLY A 612 24.80 -40.12 13.22
CA GLY A 612 24.74 -38.78 13.82
C GLY A 612 23.55 -37.94 13.35
N VAL A 613 22.38 -38.56 13.15
CA VAL A 613 21.07 -37.90 13.00
C VAL A 613 20.21 -38.20 14.23
N TYR A 614 19.26 -37.32 14.52
CA TYR A 614 18.12 -37.65 15.39
C TYR A 614 17.35 -38.80 14.75
N SER A 615 17.06 -39.85 15.53
CA SER A 615 16.25 -40.98 15.09
C SER A 615 15.53 -41.64 16.27
N VAL A 616 14.41 -42.29 15.99
CA VAL A 616 13.71 -43.16 16.94
C VAL A 616 13.87 -44.61 16.51
N SER A 617 14.39 -45.44 17.41
CA SER A 617 14.57 -46.89 17.20
C SER A 617 13.22 -47.57 16.94
N GLY A 618 13.10 -48.27 15.80
CA GLY A 618 11.85 -48.90 15.39
C GLY A 618 10.73 -47.93 15.02
N GLY A 619 11.04 -46.64 14.80
CA GLY A 619 10.09 -45.67 14.27
C GLY A 619 9.57 -46.08 12.88
N ARG A 620 8.30 -45.77 12.61
CA ARG A 620 7.56 -46.28 11.43
C ARG A 620 7.33 -45.23 10.35
N GLN A 621 7.92 -44.06 10.53
CA GLN A 621 7.95 -42.96 9.60
C GLN A 621 9.42 -42.70 9.28
N PHE A 622 9.75 -42.48 8.01
CA PHE A 622 11.13 -42.22 7.59
C PHE A 622 11.25 -40.92 6.81
N ILE A 623 12.44 -40.33 6.88
CA ILE A 623 12.88 -39.25 5.98
C ILE A 623 14.15 -39.74 5.29
N HIS A 624 14.20 -39.65 3.96
CA HIS A 624 15.35 -40.08 3.17
C HIS A 624 15.74 -39.00 2.15
N LYS A 625 16.97 -38.48 2.25
CA LYS A 625 17.62 -37.59 1.30
C LYS A 625 18.48 -38.39 0.32
N LEU A 626 18.23 -38.23 -0.97
CA LEU A 626 19.07 -38.70 -2.07
C LEU A 626 19.73 -37.51 -2.78
N ASN A 627 20.78 -37.77 -3.56
CA ASN A 627 21.30 -36.76 -4.49
C ASN A 627 20.31 -36.49 -5.64
N ASN A 628 20.45 -35.32 -6.28
CA ASN A 628 19.62 -34.83 -7.40
C ASN A 628 19.45 -35.87 -8.54
N ASP A 629 20.46 -36.71 -8.80
CA ASP A 629 20.39 -37.72 -9.85
C ASP A 629 19.87 -39.09 -9.40
N LEU A 630 19.38 -39.24 -8.16
CA LEU A 630 18.79 -40.47 -7.61
C LEU A 630 19.74 -41.70 -7.64
N THR A 631 21.06 -41.47 -7.55
CA THR A 631 22.10 -42.51 -7.58
C THR A 631 22.66 -42.88 -6.22
N GLY A 632 22.53 -42.00 -5.23
CA GLY A 632 23.11 -42.21 -3.90
C GLY A 632 22.28 -41.61 -2.77
N SER A 633 22.20 -42.34 -1.66
CA SER A 633 21.70 -41.84 -0.39
C SER A 633 22.69 -40.86 0.23
N LEU A 634 22.19 -39.72 0.71
CA LEU A 634 22.94 -38.69 1.42
C LEU A 634 22.62 -38.67 2.92
N LEU A 635 21.37 -38.93 3.28
CA LEU A 635 20.90 -39.00 4.66
C LEU A 635 19.63 -39.84 4.74
N SER A 636 19.46 -40.57 5.84
CA SER A 636 18.22 -41.27 6.17
C SER A 636 17.98 -41.26 7.68
N THR A 637 16.73 -41.15 8.11
CA THR A 637 16.34 -41.27 9.51
C THR A 637 14.92 -41.82 9.68
N THR A 638 14.60 -42.31 10.88
CA THR A 638 13.27 -42.74 11.31
C THR A 638 12.77 -41.92 12.50
N PHE A 639 11.48 -41.65 12.53
CA PHE A 639 10.77 -41.13 13.70
C PHE A 639 9.47 -41.92 13.93
N GLY A 640 8.80 -41.66 15.05
CA GLY A 640 7.63 -42.42 15.48
C GLY A 640 7.68 -42.76 16.97
N THR A 641 6.88 -43.73 17.37
CA THR A 641 6.91 -44.34 18.72
C THR A 641 7.94 -45.46 18.76
N ALA A 642 8.80 -45.44 19.78
CA ALA A 642 9.91 -46.38 19.89
C ALA A 642 9.44 -47.84 19.91
N ASN A 643 9.96 -48.65 18.98
CA ASN A 643 9.66 -50.08 18.80
C ASN A 643 8.18 -50.41 18.57
N SER A 644 7.36 -49.46 18.10
CA SER A 644 5.94 -49.71 17.80
C SER A 644 5.77 -50.71 16.64
N PRO A 645 4.76 -51.60 16.67
CA PRO A 645 4.33 -52.36 15.49
C PRO A 645 3.36 -51.58 14.59
N GLN A 646 2.81 -50.47 15.08
CA GLN A 646 1.82 -49.62 14.39
C GLN A 646 2.49 -48.41 13.75
N LEU A 647 1.96 -47.98 12.60
CA LEU A 647 2.24 -46.65 12.05
C LEU A 647 1.75 -45.56 13.02
N ASN A 648 2.34 -44.36 12.97
CA ASN A 648 1.89 -43.27 13.83
C ASN A 648 0.96 -42.29 13.12
N ILE A 649 1.43 -41.71 12.01
CA ILE A 649 0.70 -40.68 11.27
C ILE A 649 0.50 -41.04 9.81
N SER A 650 -0.68 -40.72 9.28
CA SER A 650 -0.90 -40.45 7.86
C SER A 650 -0.27 -39.10 7.52
N PRO A 651 0.74 -39.02 6.64
CA PRO A 651 1.35 -37.76 6.26
C PRO A 651 0.36 -36.86 5.50
N THR A 652 0.29 -35.56 5.86
CA THR A 652 -0.56 -34.57 5.17
C THR A 652 0.21 -33.41 4.56
N ALA A 653 1.38 -33.04 5.10
CA ALA A 653 2.25 -32.02 4.51
C ALA A 653 3.73 -32.30 4.83
N PHE A 654 4.62 -31.84 3.94
CA PHE A 654 6.07 -31.96 4.08
C PHE A 654 6.76 -30.74 3.46
N LEU A 655 7.78 -30.20 4.13
CA LEU A 655 8.61 -29.11 3.60
C LEU A 655 10.06 -29.31 4.03
N VAL A 656 10.99 -28.97 3.13
CA VAL A 656 12.39 -28.72 3.47
C VAL A 656 12.66 -27.24 3.19
N ASP A 657 13.12 -26.50 4.19
CA ASP A 657 13.40 -25.07 4.03
C ASP A 657 14.79 -24.83 3.41
N ASN A 658 15.10 -23.57 3.11
CA ASN A 658 16.42 -23.16 2.59
C ASN A 658 17.59 -23.43 3.57
N CYS A 659 17.29 -23.83 4.82
CA CYS A 659 18.27 -24.23 5.83
C CYS A 659 18.48 -25.75 5.89
N ASN A 660 17.82 -26.53 5.03
CA ASN A 660 17.72 -28.00 5.10
C ASN A 660 17.11 -28.50 6.43
N ARG A 661 16.32 -27.66 7.13
CA ARG A 661 15.42 -28.11 8.21
C ARG A 661 14.20 -28.76 7.59
N ILE A 662 13.61 -29.69 8.34
CA ILE A 662 12.63 -30.63 7.79
C ILE A 662 11.35 -30.57 8.62
N TYR A 663 10.27 -30.16 7.95
CA TYR A 663 8.95 -29.92 8.53
C TYR A 663 8.01 -31.04 8.12
N VAL A 664 7.33 -31.63 9.09
CA VAL A 664 6.41 -32.75 8.91
C VAL A 664 5.08 -32.43 9.58
N ALA A 665 3.98 -32.68 8.87
CA ALA A 665 2.66 -32.73 9.45
C ALA A 665 1.93 -34.00 9.01
N GLY A 666 1.13 -34.54 9.91
CA GLY A 666 0.22 -35.65 9.66
C GLY A 666 -0.68 -35.91 10.86
N TRP A 667 -1.59 -36.86 10.77
CA TRP A 667 -2.53 -37.19 11.84
C TRP A 667 -2.55 -38.70 12.10
N GLY A 668 -2.77 -39.08 13.35
CA GLY A 668 -3.04 -40.46 13.78
C GLY A 668 -4.42 -40.52 14.43
N GLY A 669 -5.06 -41.69 14.53
CA GLY A 669 -6.37 -41.78 15.17
C GLY A 669 -7.27 -42.92 14.70
N GLY A 670 -8.40 -43.05 15.39
CA GLY A 670 -9.39 -44.11 15.23
C GLY A 670 -9.99 -44.26 13.84
N ALA A 671 -9.92 -43.25 12.97
CA ALA A 671 -10.27 -43.41 11.55
C ALA A 671 -9.36 -44.44 10.84
N ASN A 672 -8.08 -44.53 11.22
CA ASN A 672 -7.18 -45.59 10.78
C ASN A 672 -7.41 -46.94 11.48
N ALA A 673 -8.20 -47.01 12.55
CA ALA A 673 -8.45 -48.26 13.29
C ALA A 673 -9.46 -49.19 12.58
N ASN A 674 -10.26 -48.64 11.67
CA ASN A 674 -11.17 -49.42 10.85
C ASN A 674 -10.38 -50.26 9.82
N PRO A 675 -10.63 -51.58 9.69
CA PRO A 675 -10.11 -52.34 8.57
C PRO A 675 -10.56 -51.72 7.24
N PRO A 676 -9.69 -51.65 6.21
CA PRO A 676 -8.41 -52.34 6.07
C PRO A 676 -7.14 -51.57 6.53
N TYR A 677 -7.29 -50.41 7.18
CA TYR A 677 -6.18 -49.49 7.45
C TYR A 677 -5.20 -49.98 8.54
N SER A 678 -4.10 -49.25 8.71
CA SER A 678 -2.96 -49.66 9.54
C SER A 678 -3.10 -49.47 11.06
N ASN A 679 -4.26 -49.01 11.55
CA ASN A 679 -4.50 -48.66 12.95
C ASN A 679 -3.45 -47.69 13.51
N GLY A 680 -3.20 -46.60 12.78
CA GLY A 680 -2.20 -45.60 13.13
C GLY A 680 -2.65 -44.65 14.24
N THR A 681 -1.74 -44.29 15.15
CA THR A 681 -2.03 -43.43 16.31
C THR A 681 -0.88 -42.50 16.67
N THR A 682 -1.20 -41.30 17.15
CA THR A 682 -0.23 -40.35 17.72
C THR A 682 0.35 -40.78 19.07
N MET A 683 -0.23 -41.79 19.74
CA MET A 683 0.20 -42.22 21.06
C MET A 683 1.68 -42.61 21.11
N GLY A 684 2.44 -41.93 21.98
CA GLY A 684 3.86 -42.19 22.19
C GLY A 684 4.78 -41.54 21.16
N LEU A 685 4.28 -40.64 20.30
CA LEU A 685 5.14 -39.73 19.56
C LEU A 685 5.87 -38.76 20.51
N PRO A 686 7.13 -38.41 20.24
CA PRO A 686 7.90 -37.50 21.08
C PRO A 686 7.43 -36.05 20.87
N THR A 687 7.21 -35.30 21.95
CA THR A 687 6.98 -33.85 21.90
C THR A 687 8.18 -33.09 22.44
N SER A 688 8.42 -31.89 21.93
CA SER A 688 9.40 -30.98 22.50
C SER A 688 8.86 -30.36 23.79
N ASN A 689 9.70 -29.66 24.57
CA ASN A 689 9.28 -29.07 25.85
C ASN A 689 8.39 -27.82 25.68
N ASP A 690 8.56 -27.14 24.54
CA ASP A 690 7.85 -25.98 24.01
C ASP A 690 6.66 -26.34 23.09
N GLY A 691 6.38 -27.64 22.90
CA GLY A 691 5.24 -28.10 22.09
C GLY A 691 3.91 -27.53 22.61
N HIS A 692 3.12 -26.94 21.71
CA HIS A 692 1.83 -26.27 22.02
C HIS A 692 0.86 -27.17 22.81
N GLN A 693 0.71 -28.42 22.36
CA GLN A 693 -0.04 -29.49 23.01
C GLN A 693 0.91 -30.69 23.14
N ARG A 694 1.29 -31.03 24.38
CA ARG A 694 2.32 -32.05 24.66
C ARG A 694 1.77 -33.45 24.90
N THR A 695 0.45 -33.56 25.06
CA THR A 695 -0.30 -34.79 25.29
C THR A 695 -1.30 -35.01 24.16
N THR A 696 -1.46 -36.26 23.76
CA THR A 696 -2.44 -36.68 22.74
C THR A 696 -3.40 -37.68 23.35
N ASP A 697 -4.63 -37.73 22.85
CA ASP A 697 -5.57 -38.81 23.16
C ASP A 697 -5.42 -40.03 22.21
N GLY A 698 -4.54 -39.89 21.22
CA GLY A 698 -4.29 -40.86 20.15
C GLY A 698 -4.88 -40.49 18.79
N ASN A 699 -5.69 -39.42 18.71
CA ASN A 699 -6.47 -39.00 17.54
C ASN A 699 -6.16 -37.55 17.06
N ASP A 700 -4.96 -37.04 17.35
CA ASP A 700 -4.56 -35.66 17.05
C ASP A 700 -3.79 -35.54 15.71
N PHE A 701 -3.62 -34.30 15.23
CA PHE A 701 -2.50 -33.97 14.35
C PHE A 701 -1.19 -33.98 15.14
N TYR A 702 -0.09 -34.29 14.47
CA TYR A 702 1.26 -34.16 14.97
C TYR A 702 2.09 -33.33 13.99
N LEU A 703 2.73 -32.30 14.55
CA LEU A 703 3.49 -31.29 13.85
C LEU A 703 4.93 -31.35 14.36
N MET A 704 5.91 -31.49 13.46
CA MET A 704 7.29 -31.80 13.82
C MET A 704 8.29 -31.05 12.94
N LEU A 705 9.37 -30.58 13.58
CA LEU A 705 10.51 -29.91 12.97
C LEU A 705 11.81 -30.58 13.39
N LEU A 706 12.58 -31.04 12.40
CA LEU A 706 13.97 -31.42 12.57
C LEU A 706 14.89 -30.28 12.13
N SER A 707 15.92 -30.04 12.94
CA SER A 707 17.09 -29.23 12.60
C SER A 707 17.72 -29.65 11.27
N ARG A 708 18.54 -28.74 10.72
CA ARG A 708 19.35 -28.94 9.52
C ARG A 708 19.98 -30.34 9.49
N ASP A 709 19.83 -31.03 8.36
CA ASP A 709 20.39 -32.37 8.13
C ASP A 709 20.02 -33.37 9.25
N ALA A 710 18.77 -33.24 9.73
CA ALA A 710 18.11 -34.08 10.73
C ALA A 710 18.90 -34.32 12.04
N LYS A 711 19.72 -33.38 12.51
CA LYS A 711 20.63 -33.61 13.66
C LYS A 711 19.93 -33.78 15.02
N ALA A 712 18.82 -33.08 15.21
CA ALA A 712 18.04 -32.95 16.43
C ALA A 712 16.57 -32.67 16.08
N LEU A 713 15.67 -33.14 16.93
CA LEU A 713 14.29 -32.67 17.01
C LEU A 713 14.31 -31.28 17.64
N GLU A 714 13.93 -30.24 16.88
CA GLU A 714 13.85 -28.86 17.37
C GLU A 714 12.48 -28.60 18.00
N TYR A 715 11.41 -28.97 17.31
CA TYR A 715 10.03 -28.75 17.77
C TYR A 715 9.15 -29.97 17.46
N ALA A 716 8.27 -30.34 18.39
CA ALA A 716 7.18 -31.26 18.13
C ALA A 716 5.99 -31.04 19.06
N THR A 717 4.80 -31.00 18.47
CA THR A 717 3.52 -30.78 19.16
C THR A 717 2.41 -31.64 18.56
N PHE A 718 1.37 -31.87 19.34
CA PHE A 718 0.06 -32.27 18.83
C PHE A 718 -0.79 -31.03 18.47
N PHE A 719 -1.93 -31.26 17.81
CA PHE A 719 -3.02 -30.31 17.67
C PHE A 719 -4.34 -31.07 17.43
N GLY A 720 -5.27 -30.98 18.37
CA GLY A 720 -6.56 -31.68 18.30
C GLY A 720 -7.37 -31.60 19.59
N GLY A 721 -8.45 -32.38 19.66
CA GLY A 721 -9.34 -32.43 20.81
C GLY A 721 -8.73 -33.17 22.01
N VAL A 722 -8.98 -32.65 23.22
CA VAL A 722 -8.49 -33.28 24.47
C VAL A 722 -9.47 -34.31 25.06
N GLN A 723 -10.37 -34.90 24.26
CA GLN A 723 -11.43 -35.81 24.71
C GLN A 723 -11.48 -37.11 23.91
N ALA A 724 -10.91 -38.17 24.51
CA ALA A 724 -10.61 -39.49 23.96
C ALA A 724 -11.75 -40.33 23.32
N THR A 725 -12.95 -39.79 23.09
CA THR A 725 -14.11 -40.57 22.63
C THR A 725 -15.07 -39.88 21.65
N THR A 726 -14.92 -38.58 21.34
CA THR A 726 -15.99 -37.81 20.65
C THR A 726 -15.63 -37.28 19.25
N SER A 727 -14.50 -36.62 19.03
CA SER A 727 -14.00 -36.30 17.69
C SER A 727 -12.57 -36.79 17.50
N GLY A 728 -12.35 -37.65 16.50
CA GLY A 728 -11.01 -37.96 16.02
C GLY A 728 -10.71 -37.03 14.86
N GLU A 729 -9.79 -36.09 15.05
CA GLU A 729 -9.39 -35.14 14.02
C GLU A 729 -8.56 -35.84 12.94
N HIS A 730 -8.94 -35.68 11.67
CA HIS A 730 -8.28 -36.34 10.54
C HIS A 730 -8.47 -35.55 9.24
N VAL A 731 -7.93 -36.05 8.14
CA VAL A 731 -8.34 -35.64 6.78
C VAL A 731 -8.86 -36.85 6.02
N ASP A 732 -9.88 -36.63 5.18
CA ASP A 732 -10.51 -37.66 4.35
C ASP A 732 -9.78 -37.92 3.01
N GLY A 733 -8.69 -37.20 2.77
CA GLY A 733 -7.79 -37.47 1.66
C GLY A 733 -6.99 -36.25 1.23
N GLY A 734 -6.04 -36.46 0.33
CA GLY A 734 -5.34 -35.36 -0.33
C GLY A 734 -4.08 -34.82 0.34
N THR A 735 -3.70 -33.62 -0.09
CA THR A 735 -2.41 -32.97 0.21
C THR A 735 -2.62 -31.57 0.81
N SER A 736 -2.11 -31.35 2.01
CA SER A 736 -1.99 -30.03 2.66
C SER A 736 -0.59 -29.45 2.46
N ARG A 737 -0.41 -28.15 2.70
CA ARG A 737 0.88 -27.47 2.48
C ARG A 737 1.44 -26.76 3.70
N PHE A 738 2.77 -26.72 3.75
CA PHE A 738 3.51 -25.67 4.43
C PHE A 738 3.77 -24.54 3.45
N ASP A 739 3.79 -23.29 3.92
CA ASP A 739 4.46 -22.21 3.19
C ASP A 739 5.95 -22.15 3.53
N LYS A 740 6.73 -21.48 2.68
CA LYS A 740 8.16 -21.30 2.92
C LYS A 740 8.45 -20.50 4.19
N ARG A 741 7.48 -19.70 4.71
CA ARG A 741 7.55 -18.93 5.96
C ARG A 741 7.41 -19.79 7.22
N GLY A 742 7.06 -21.08 7.07
CA GLY A 742 6.94 -22.01 8.20
C GLY A 742 5.57 -22.11 8.80
N PHE A 743 4.54 -21.64 8.11
CA PHE A 743 3.17 -21.91 8.49
C PHE A 743 2.73 -23.22 7.84
N VAL A 744 2.13 -24.13 8.62
CA VAL A 744 1.36 -25.25 8.08
C VAL A 744 -0.11 -24.88 8.03
N TYR A 745 -0.77 -25.30 6.95
CA TYR A 745 -2.18 -25.06 6.68
C TYR A 745 -2.87 -26.43 6.58
N GLN A 746 -3.98 -26.66 7.30
CA GLN A 746 -4.68 -27.95 7.30
C GLN A 746 -6.19 -27.77 7.25
N ALA A 747 -6.84 -28.44 6.30
CA ALA A 747 -8.29 -28.64 6.28
C ALA A 747 -8.60 -29.98 6.95
N VAL A 748 -9.41 -29.96 8.00
CA VAL A 748 -9.56 -31.05 8.96
C VAL A 748 -11.02 -31.48 9.03
N CYS A 749 -11.28 -32.78 8.97
CA CYS A 749 -12.55 -33.35 9.39
C CYS A 749 -12.63 -33.27 10.92
N ALA A 750 -13.26 -32.20 11.41
CA ALA A 750 -13.21 -31.76 12.80
C ALA A 750 -14.59 -31.82 13.47
N GLY A 751 -14.60 -32.02 14.80
CA GLY A 751 -15.85 -31.97 15.56
C GLY A 751 -16.89 -33.02 15.18
N CYS A 752 -16.50 -34.11 14.50
CA CYS A 752 -17.38 -35.21 14.11
C CYS A 752 -18.25 -35.73 15.27
N ARG A 753 -19.40 -36.34 14.93
CA ARG A 753 -20.42 -36.75 15.91
C ARG A 753 -20.99 -35.56 16.72
N ALA A 754 -21.10 -34.38 16.09
CA ALA A 754 -21.54 -33.11 16.69
C ALA A 754 -20.68 -32.63 17.88
N SER A 755 -19.42 -33.08 17.95
CA SER A 755 -18.43 -32.62 18.92
C SER A 755 -18.02 -31.16 18.70
N GLN A 756 -17.73 -30.47 19.81
CA GLN A 756 -17.21 -29.10 19.84
C GLN A 756 -15.74 -29.05 20.29
N ALA A 757 -15.05 -30.20 20.33
CA ALA A 757 -13.75 -30.33 20.99
C ALA A 757 -12.54 -29.82 20.18
N PHE A 758 -12.71 -29.51 18.88
CA PHE A 758 -11.61 -29.02 18.04
C PHE A 758 -11.15 -27.63 18.51
N PRO A 759 -9.83 -27.42 18.75
CA PRO A 759 -9.34 -26.12 19.21
C PRO A 759 -9.58 -25.00 18.19
N THR A 760 -10.29 -23.95 18.59
CA THR A 760 -10.51 -22.73 17.77
C THR A 760 -9.93 -21.49 18.43
N THR A 761 -9.38 -20.56 17.63
CA THR A 761 -8.85 -19.30 18.13
C THR A 761 -9.97 -18.36 18.60
N PRO A 762 -9.73 -17.49 19.60
CA PRO A 762 -10.63 -16.40 19.92
C PRO A 762 -10.93 -15.56 18.66
N GLY A 763 -12.20 -15.24 18.43
CA GLY A 763 -12.60 -14.50 17.23
C GLY A 763 -12.45 -15.27 15.91
N ALA A 764 -12.37 -16.61 15.90
CA ALA A 764 -12.52 -17.39 14.67
C ALA A 764 -13.85 -17.10 13.94
N TRP A 765 -13.92 -17.38 12.62
CA TRP A 765 -15.14 -17.27 11.81
C TRP A 765 -16.30 -18.06 12.44
N SER A 766 -16.04 -19.33 12.77
CA SER A 766 -16.91 -20.13 13.63
C SER A 766 -16.10 -20.84 14.70
N ARG A 767 -16.55 -20.69 15.95
CA ARG A 767 -16.03 -21.43 17.11
C ARG A 767 -16.84 -22.69 17.44
N THR A 768 -17.90 -22.96 16.66
CA THR A 768 -18.78 -24.11 16.83
C THR A 768 -18.89 -24.94 15.56
N ASN A 769 -18.97 -26.26 15.74
CA ASN A 769 -19.55 -27.15 14.73
C ASN A 769 -21.08 -26.95 14.77
N ASN A 770 -21.66 -26.49 13.66
CA ASN A 770 -23.11 -26.24 13.53
C ASN A 770 -23.83 -27.36 12.77
N ALA A 771 -23.13 -28.42 12.37
CA ALA A 771 -23.67 -29.57 11.65
C ALA A 771 -23.93 -30.76 12.60
N ASP A 772 -24.87 -31.62 12.22
CA ASP A 772 -25.27 -32.79 12.99
C ASP A 772 -24.18 -33.91 13.06
N ASN A 773 -23.11 -33.80 12.27
CA ASN A 773 -21.98 -34.72 12.29
C ASN A 773 -20.62 -34.00 12.33
N CYS A 774 -19.94 -33.79 11.20
CA CYS A 774 -18.60 -33.19 11.11
C CYS A 774 -18.66 -31.76 10.57
N ASN A 775 -17.59 -31.00 10.80
CA ASN A 775 -17.36 -29.71 10.16
C ASN A 775 -15.91 -29.66 9.63
N ASN A 776 -15.69 -28.99 8.50
CA ASN A 776 -14.35 -28.66 8.04
C ASN A 776 -13.73 -27.65 9.02
N GLY A 777 -12.86 -28.14 9.91
CA GLY A 777 -11.96 -27.36 10.74
C GLY A 777 -10.77 -26.89 9.92
N SER A 778 -10.28 -25.68 10.15
CA SER A 778 -9.22 -25.07 9.36
C SER A 778 -8.25 -24.37 10.29
N PHE A 779 -7.01 -24.85 10.36
CA PHE A 779 -5.97 -24.25 11.20
C PHE A 779 -4.72 -23.85 10.42
N LYS A 780 -4.12 -22.75 10.87
CA LYS A 780 -2.79 -22.25 10.47
C LYS A 780 -1.89 -22.22 11.70
N PHE A 781 -0.84 -23.02 11.69
CA PHE A 781 0.11 -23.13 12.80
C PHE A 781 1.49 -22.63 12.38
N ASP A 782 2.12 -21.81 13.23
CA ASP A 782 3.40 -21.14 12.97
C ASP A 782 4.54 -21.86 13.69
N PHE A 783 5.57 -22.27 12.95
CA PHE A 783 6.79 -22.85 13.53
C PHE A 783 7.82 -21.78 13.95
N ASN A 784 7.45 -20.49 13.89
CA ASN A 784 8.28 -19.32 14.20
C ASN A 784 9.61 -19.31 13.42
N ILE A 785 9.56 -19.60 12.12
CA ILE A 785 10.78 -19.60 11.29
C ILE A 785 11.28 -18.16 11.08
N VAL A 786 12.49 -17.91 11.55
CA VAL A 786 13.29 -16.75 11.13
C VAL A 786 13.79 -16.95 9.70
N LEU A 787 13.31 -16.14 8.75
CA LEU A 787 13.78 -16.11 7.36
C LEU A 787 14.28 -14.72 6.98
N ALA A 788 15.07 -14.67 5.91
CA ALA A 788 15.20 -13.45 5.15
C ALA A 788 13.96 -13.28 4.28
N GLU A 789 13.21 -12.20 4.49
CA GLU A 789 12.20 -11.71 3.56
C GLU A 789 12.63 -10.31 3.12
N ALA A 790 13.01 -10.16 1.85
CA ALA A 790 13.47 -8.89 1.32
C ALA A 790 12.31 -7.90 1.04
N GLY A 791 11.07 -8.40 0.99
CA GLY A 791 9.87 -7.65 0.58
C GLY A 791 9.83 -7.36 -0.94
N PRO A 792 8.74 -6.76 -1.46
CA PRO A 792 8.47 -6.63 -2.89
C PRO A 792 9.46 -5.73 -3.64
N ASP A 793 9.65 -6.00 -4.93
CA ASP A 793 10.50 -5.22 -5.85
C ASP A 793 10.02 -3.77 -6.01
N GLN A 794 10.95 -2.87 -6.34
CA GLN A 794 10.72 -1.42 -6.34
C GLN A 794 11.37 -0.72 -7.54
N GLU A 795 10.77 0.38 -7.99
CA GLU A 795 11.40 1.31 -8.93
C GLU A 795 11.74 2.62 -8.21
N ILE A 796 12.92 3.19 -8.46
CA ILE A 796 13.34 4.45 -7.82
C ILE A 796 14.27 5.27 -8.71
N CYS A 797 14.18 6.59 -8.64
CA CYS A 797 15.04 7.49 -9.40
C CYS A 797 16.47 7.53 -8.84
N ALA A 798 17.47 7.63 -9.72
CA ALA A 798 18.89 7.71 -9.35
C ALA A 798 19.32 8.94 -8.51
N ASN A 799 18.40 9.83 -8.14
CA ASN A 799 18.63 10.96 -7.23
C ASN A 799 17.67 11.01 -6.03
N ALA A 800 16.91 9.94 -5.78
CA ALA A 800 16.07 9.85 -4.60
C ALA A 800 16.93 9.90 -3.32
N ALA A 801 16.33 10.34 -2.21
CA ALA A 801 17.03 10.37 -0.92
C ALA A 801 17.40 8.93 -0.48
N PRO A 802 18.54 8.74 0.22
CA PRO A 802 18.86 7.45 0.84
C PRO A 802 17.74 7.04 1.79
N PHE A 803 17.34 5.77 1.72
CA PHE A 803 16.28 5.23 2.57
C PHE A 803 16.70 3.89 3.18
N GLN A 804 16.11 3.57 4.33
CA GLN A 804 16.30 2.26 4.95
C GLN A 804 15.48 1.22 4.21
N LEU A 805 16.12 0.13 3.81
CA LEU A 805 15.43 -1.02 3.24
C LEU A 805 14.55 -1.65 4.33
N SER A 806 13.24 -1.55 4.18
CA SER A 806 12.22 -1.96 5.15
C SER A 806 11.25 -3.00 4.60
N GLY A 807 10.53 -3.68 5.49
CA GLY A 807 9.59 -4.76 5.14
C GLY A 807 10.08 -6.18 5.41
N PHE A 808 10.88 -6.38 6.46
CA PHE A 808 11.49 -7.67 6.82
C PHE A 808 10.89 -8.26 8.09
N SER A 809 10.62 -9.57 8.09
CA SER A 809 10.18 -10.34 9.25
C SER A 809 11.14 -11.52 9.51
N PRO A 810 11.74 -11.66 10.71
CA PRO A 810 11.61 -10.77 11.86
C PRO A 810 12.37 -9.45 11.69
N ALA A 811 11.90 -8.41 12.37
CA ALA A 811 12.44 -7.04 12.27
C ALA A 811 13.84 -6.83 12.93
N THR A 812 14.58 -7.88 13.28
CA THR A 812 15.92 -7.78 13.89
C THR A 812 16.84 -8.95 13.48
N GLY A 813 18.12 -8.65 13.22
CA GLY A 813 19.19 -9.66 13.09
C GLY A 813 19.76 -9.93 11.70
N GLY A 814 19.11 -9.46 10.63
CA GLY A 814 19.63 -9.61 9.25
C GLY A 814 20.51 -8.45 8.76
N THR A 815 21.33 -8.72 7.76
CA THR A 815 22.16 -7.74 7.04
C THR A 815 21.75 -7.65 5.57
N TRP A 816 21.71 -6.44 5.03
CA TRP A 816 21.56 -6.23 3.59
C TRP A 816 22.93 -6.15 2.91
N SER A 817 22.99 -6.66 1.68
CA SER A 817 24.15 -6.56 0.81
C SER A 817 23.73 -6.36 -0.64
N GLY A 818 24.60 -5.77 -1.46
CA GLY A 818 24.33 -5.50 -2.87
C GLY A 818 24.82 -4.12 -3.29
N PRO A 819 24.72 -3.79 -4.59
CA PRO A 819 25.12 -2.48 -5.11
C PRO A 819 24.35 -1.34 -4.40
N GLY A 820 25.05 -0.28 -3.98
CA GLY A 820 24.42 0.89 -3.33
C GLY A 820 23.96 0.71 -1.88
N VAL A 821 24.17 -0.46 -1.27
CA VAL A 821 23.76 -0.76 0.10
C VAL A 821 24.88 -0.47 1.09
N SER A 822 24.56 0.24 2.18
CA SER A 822 25.45 0.48 3.31
C SER A 822 25.41 -0.68 4.32
N THR A 823 26.42 -0.77 5.19
CA THR A 823 26.48 -1.77 6.29
C THR A 823 25.28 -1.74 7.23
N ASN A 824 24.53 -0.62 7.25
CA ASN A 824 23.38 -0.41 8.14
C ASN A 824 22.03 -0.62 7.42
N GLY A 825 22.02 -1.19 6.22
CA GLY A 825 20.80 -1.47 5.46
C GLY A 825 20.21 -0.28 4.69
N THR A 826 20.93 0.83 4.59
CA THR A 826 20.49 2.00 3.82
C THR A 826 20.87 1.82 2.35
N PHE A 827 19.91 1.87 1.44
CA PHE A 827 20.18 1.93 0.01
C PHE A 827 20.32 3.39 -0.44
N THR A 828 21.37 3.67 -1.21
CA THR A 828 21.68 5.00 -1.75
C THR A 828 21.68 4.94 -3.29
N PRO A 829 20.55 5.27 -3.95
CA PRO A 829 20.50 5.32 -5.40
C PRO A 829 21.45 6.40 -5.93
N ASN A 830 22.11 6.12 -7.05
CA ASN A 830 22.99 7.05 -7.76
C ASN A 830 23.13 6.65 -9.23
N ALA A 831 23.71 7.53 -10.06
CA ALA A 831 23.80 7.35 -11.51
C ALA A 831 24.56 6.07 -11.95
N ASN A 832 25.52 5.59 -11.15
CA ASN A 832 26.30 4.38 -11.45
C ASN A 832 25.52 3.08 -11.17
N LEU A 833 24.36 3.18 -10.51
CA LEU A 833 23.48 2.05 -10.20
C LEU A 833 22.28 1.98 -11.14
N THR A 834 22.27 2.72 -12.25
CA THR A 834 21.12 2.77 -13.16
C THR A 834 20.83 1.42 -13.81
N GLY A 835 19.54 1.09 -13.93
CA GLY A 835 19.05 -0.26 -14.27
C GLY A 835 18.78 -1.14 -13.04
N LEU A 836 18.53 -2.43 -13.30
CA LEU A 836 18.10 -3.39 -12.28
C LEU A 836 19.22 -3.76 -11.30
N GLN A 837 19.05 -3.44 -10.02
CA GLN A 837 19.98 -3.79 -8.94
C GLN A 837 19.39 -4.92 -8.08
N THR A 838 20.05 -6.07 -8.03
CA THR A 838 19.65 -7.16 -7.12
C THR A 838 20.30 -6.95 -5.76
N LEU A 839 19.47 -6.73 -4.74
CA LEU A 839 19.89 -6.57 -3.34
C LEU A 839 19.54 -7.85 -2.59
N THR A 840 20.46 -8.34 -1.75
CA THR A 840 20.29 -9.57 -0.96
C THR A 840 20.15 -9.23 0.51
N TYR A 841 18.98 -9.48 1.08
CA TYR A 841 18.79 -9.53 2.52
C TYR A 841 19.22 -10.90 3.04
N THR A 842 19.99 -10.90 4.11
CA THR A 842 20.63 -12.10 4.68
C THR A 842 20.32 -12.19 6.16
N VAL A 843 19.66 -13.25 6.61
CA VAL A 843 19.39 -13.49 8.03
C VAL A 843 20.11 -14.76 8.47
N ALA A 844 20.99 -14.61 9.46
CA ALA A 844 21.71 -15.73 10.05
C ALA A 844 20.89 -16.36 11.19
N ASN A 845 20.55 -17.64 11.03
CA ASN A 845 19.96 -18.49 12.06
C ASN A 845 20.98 -19.57 12.43
N GLY A 846 21.81 -19.28 13.45
CA GLY A 846 22.89 -20.17 13.87
C GLY A 846 23.91 -20.42 12.76
N SER A 847 23.94 -21.66 12.23
CA SER A 847 24.79 -22.05 11.09
C SER A 847 24.06 -22.07 9.73
N CYS A 848 22.77 -21.72 9.72
CA CYS A 848 22.05 -21.42 8.49
C CYS A 848 22.11 -19.93 8.18
N THR A 849 22.20 -19.63 6.89
CA THR A 849 22.10 -18.28 6.34
C THR A 849 20.92 -18.27 5.36
N SER A 850 19.77 -17.76 5.79
CA SER A 850 18.64 -17.54 4.89
C SER A 850 18.91 -16.27 4.08
N THR A 851 18.70 -16.33 2.76
CA THR A 851 18.81 -15.16 1.89
C THR A 851 17.54 -14.98 1.07
N SER A 852 17.16 -13.72 0.86
CA SER A 852 16.08 -13.31 -0.03
C SER A 852 16.54 -12.09 -0.82
N THR A 853 16.14 -12.02 -2.08
CA THR A 853 16.54 -10.94 -2.98
C THR A 853 15.37 -10.02 -3.30
N LYS A 854 15.60 -8.71 -3.21
CA LYS A 854 14.75 -7.67 -3.80
C LYS A 854 15.46 -7.12 -5.03
N THR A 855 14.75 -6.87 -6.12
CA THR A 855 15.24 -6.01 -7.19
C THR A 855 14.80 -4.57 -7.01
N ILE A 856 15.74 -3.64 -7.21
CA ILE A 856 15.46 -2.20 -7.30
C ILE A 856 15.84 -1.75 -8.71
N ASN A 857 14.85 -1.40 -9.53
CA ASN A 857 15.10 -0.77 -10.82
C ASN A 857 15.43 0.72 -10.61
N VAL A 858 16.70 1.08 -10.72
CA VAL A 858 17.12 2.47 -10.55
C VAL A 858 16.99 3.21 -11.88
N LEU A 859 15.99 4.06 -11.98
CA LEU A 859 15.68 4.81 -13.19
C LEU A 859 16.73 5.90 -13.46
N PRO A 860 17.24 6.02 -14.71
CA PRO A 860 18.19 7.05 -15.07
C PRO A 860 17.55 8.44 -15.02
N LEU A 861 18.35 9.45 -14.69
CA LEU A 861 17.86 10.82 -14.62
C LEU A 861 17.69 11.42 -16.03
N PRO A 862 16.60 12.16 -16.30
CA PRO A 862 16.50 12.93 -17.54
C PRO A 862 17.64 13.96 -17.62
N THR A 863 18.32 14.01 -18.77
CA THR A 863 19.38 15.00 -19.01
C THR A 863 18.75 16.37 -19.24
N VAL A 864 18.97 17.30 -18.31
CA VAL A 864 18.38 18.65 -18.35
C VAL A 864 19.40 19.75 -18.64
N ALA A 865 18.97 20.81 -19.33
CA ALA A 865 19.80 21.97 -19.66
C ALA A 865 18.98 23.28 -19.68
N ILE A 866 19.61 24.38 -19.26
CA ILE A 866 19.12 25.76 -19.43
C ILE A 866 19.85 26.38 -20.63
N THR A 867 19.11 26.93 -21.58
CA THR A 867 19.67 27.69 -22.71
C THR A 867 19.12 29.12 -22.71
N GLY A 868 20.00 30.10 -22.96
CA GLY A 868 19.64 31.52 -23.09
C GLY A 868 20.07 32.44 -21.94
N LEU A 869 20.59 31.91 -20.82
CA LEU A 869 21.02 32.73 -19.67
C LEU A 869 22.53 33.09 -19.74
N PRO A 870 22.91 34.38 -19.84
CA PRO A 870 24.31 34.81 -19.79
C PRO A 870 24.86 34.85 -18.35
N PRO A 871 26.18 34.72 -18.14
CA PRO A 871 26.77 34.58 -16.81
C PRO A 871 26.89 35.88 -15.99
N SER A 872 26.88 37.06 -16.62
CA SER A 872 26.98 38.35 -15.94
C SER A 872 26.39 39.49 -16.76
N MET A 873 25.76 40.48 -16.12
CA MET A 873 25.08 41.59 -16.79
C MET A 873 24.91 42.84 -15.91
N CYS A 874 24.62 44.00 -16.51
CA CYS A 874 24.41 45.29 -15.83
C CYS A 874 22.97 45.78 -16.03
N LEU A 875 22.37 46.41 -15.01
CA LEU A 875 21.03 47.00 -15.16
C LEU A 875 21.07 48.38 -15.84
N PRO A 876 20.02 48.76 -16.62
CA PRO A 876 18.83 47.97 -16.94
C PRO A 876 19.00 47.13 -18.23
N ILE A 877 18.53 45.88 -18.18
CA ILE A 877 18.32 45.01 -19.36
C ILE A 877 16.88 44.52 -19.34
N THR A 878 16.23 44.52 -20.51
CA THR A 878 14.85 44.05 -20.70
C THR A 878 14.74 42.54 -20.56
N ALA A 879 13.55 42.05 -20.19
CA ALA A 879 13.30 40.63 -19.99
C ALA A 879 13.50 39.79 -21.27
N PHE A 880 13.91 38.53 -21.13
CA PHE A 880 14.09 37.58 -22.23
C PHE A 880 13.79 36.14 -21.82
N THR A 881 13.44 35.30 -22.80
CA THR A 881 12.95 33.94 -22.56
C THR A 881 14.07 32.92 -22.50
N LEU A 882 14.06 32.07 -21.47
CA LEU A 882 14.91 30.89 -21.31
C LEU A 882 14.22 29.65 -21.89
N VAL A 883 15.02 28.72 -22.41
CA VAL A 883 14.54 27.43 -22.90
C VAL A 883 15.13 26.32 -22.04
N GLY A 884 14.25 25.48 -21.51
CA GLY A 884 14.62 24.27 -20.78
C GLY A 884 14.45 23.05 -21.67
N THR A 885 15.45 22.17 -21.68
CA THR A 885 15.40 20.88 -22.37
C THR A 885 15.45 19.77 -21.31
N PRO A 886 14.59 18.73 -21.36
CA PRO A 886 13.41 18.61 -22.21
C PRO A 886 12.33 19.65 -21.87
N ALA A 887 11.45 19.97 -22.82
CA ALA A 887 10.37 20.95 -22.58
C ALA A 887 9.30 20.39 -21.62
N GLY A 888 8.71 21.27 -20.79
CA GLY A 888 7.64 20.93 -19.84
C GLY A 888 8.01 21.13 -18.36
N GLY A 889 9.29 21.34 -18.04
CA GLY A 889 9.73 21.71 -16.69
C GLY A 889 9.51 23.19 -16.35
N THR A 890 9.78 23.55 -15.10
CA THR A 890 9.53 24.87 -14.50
C THR A 890 10.82 25.62 -14.21
N PHE A 891 10.87 26.92 -14.53
CA PHE A 891 11.95 27.81 -14.10
C PHE A 891 11.58 28.56 -12.81
N THR A 892 12.56 28.80 -11.95
CA THR A 892 12.43 29.49 -10.67
C THR A 892 13.71 30.27 -10.35
N GLY A 893 13.58 31.36 -9.59
CA GLY A 893 14.70 32.24 -9.22
C GLY A 893 14.28 33.71 -9.21
N PRO A 894 15.08 34.61 -8.59
CA PRO A 894 14.81 36.04 -8.63
C PRO A 894 14.63 36.53 -10.07
N GLY A 895 13.63 37.36 -10.32
CA GLY A 895 13.34 37.89 -11.66
C GLY A 895 12.75 36.90 -12.69
N MET A 896 12.52 35.62 -12.35
CA MET A 896 11.79 34.70 -13.24
C MET A 896 10.27 34.91 -13.18
N SER A 897 9.60 34.88 -14.33
CA SER A 897 8.16 34.68 -14.46
C SER A 897 7.89 33.70 -15.60
N GLY A 898 7.30 32.54 -15.29
CA GLY A 898 7.28 31.41 -16.22
C GLY A 898 8.72 31.03 -16.63
N ASN A 899 8.99 30.95 -17.94
CA ASN A 899 10.35 30.80 -18.46
C ASN A 899 11.01 32.13 -18.91
N ILE A 900 10.46 33.29 -18.54
CA ILE A 900 11.01 34.61 -18.88
C ILE A 900 11.82 35.14 -17.70
N PHE A 901 13.08 35.52 -17.94
CA PHE A 901 13.97 36.13 -16.95
C PHE A 901 14.01 37.65 -17.12
N THR A 902 13.79 38.38 -16.02
CA THR A 902 13.80 39.85 -15.95
C THR A 902 14.90 40.32 -14.98
N PRO A 903 16.10 40.69 -15.48
CA PRO A 903 17.22 41.06 -14.63
C PRO A 903 16.91 42.22 -13.66
N ALA A 904 16.15 43.22 -14.10
CA ALA A 904 15.78 44.37 -13.26
C ALA A 904 14.93 43.98 -12.04
N THR A 905 14.11 42.93 -12.15
CA THR A 905 13.26 42.41 -11.06
C THR A 905 14.04 41.51 -10.10
N ALA A 906 15.15 40.91 -10.55
CA ALA A 906 16.09 40.24 -9.65
C ALA A 906 16.89 41.27 -8.82
N GLY A 907 17.12 42.48 -9.34
CA GLY A 907 17.95 43.52 -8.70
C GLY A 907 19.44 43.20 -8.81
N ALA A 908 20.33 44.02 -8.25
CA ALA A 908 21.74 43.66 -8.20
C ALA A 908 22.07 42.60 -7.14
N GLY A 909 23.14 41.87 -7.40
CA GLY A 909 23.57 40.69 -6.65
C GLY A 909 23.94 39.55 -7.59
N THR A 910 24.46 38.47 -7.02
CA THR A 910 24.61 37.21 -7.76
C THR A 910 23.35 36.39 -7.57
N HIS A 911 22.60 36.16 -8.65
CA HIS A 911 21.32 35.46 -8.62
C HIS A 911 21.46 34.06 -9.18
N THR A 912 20.70 33.12 -8.63
CA THR A 912 20.71 31.73 -9.06
C THR A 912 19.36 31.41 -9.71
N ILE A 913 19.39 31.11 -11.01
CA ILE A 913 18.22 30.72 -11.79
C ILE A 913 18.21 29.20 -11.91
N THR A 914 17.06 28.58 -11.71
CA THR A 914 16.90 27.15 -11.47
C THR A 914 15.82 26.58 -12.38
N TYR A 915 16.10 25.44 -13.02
CA TYR A 915 15.16 24.71 -13.85
C TYR A 915 14.89 23.33 -13.27
N ARG A 916 13.61 22.97 -13.10
CA ARG A 916 13.15 21.70 -12.54
C ARG A 916 12.23 20.98 -13.52
N PHE A 917 12.64 19.81 -14.00
CA PHE A 917 11.87 18.95 -14.90
C PHE A 917 11.57 17.61 -14.22
N ALA A 918 10.40 17.03 -14.50
CA ALA A 918 10.03 15.68 -14.10
C ALA A 918 9.57 14.89 -15.32
N ASP A 919 10.06 13.66 -15.47
CA ASP A 919 9.67 12.78 -16.57
C ASP A 919 8.37 12.01 -16.27
N PRO A 920 7.81 11.24 -17.24
CA PRO A 920 6.59 10.46 -17.03
C PRO A 920 6.69 9.35 -15.97
N ALA A 921 7.90 8.96 -15.55
CA ALA A 921 8.14 8.00 -14.47
C ALA A 921 8.26 8.69 -13.09
N GLY A 922 8.17 10.03 -13.04
CA GLY A 922 8.25 10.84 -11.82
C GLY A 922 9.66 11.31 -11.46
N CYS A 923 10.69 10.95 -12.24
CA CYS A 923 12.06 11.30 -11.91
C CYS A 923 12.33 12.78 -12.17
N THR A 924 12.58 13.50 -11.08
CA THR A 924 12.67 14.95 -11.04
C THR A 924 14.11 15.39 -10.95
N VAL A 925 14.59 16.18 -11.92
CA VAL A 925 15.93 16.77 -11.91
C VAL A 925 15.83 18.29 -11.85
N THR A 926 16.67 18.87 -11.00
CA THR A 926 16.81 20.32 -10.83
C THR A 926 18.24 20.72 -11.14
N ILE A 927 18.44 21.69 -12.02
CA ILE A 927 19.73 22.34 -12.28
C ILE A 927 19.65 23.83 -12.05
N SER A 928 20.76 24.44 -11.67
CA SER A 928 20.85 25.88 -11.41
C SER A 928 22.05 26.49 -12.13
N GLN A 929 21.86 27.69 -12.66
CA GLN A 929 22.89 28.50 -13.30
C GLN A 929 22.89 29.89 -12.65
N GLN A 930 24.08 30.40 -12.31
CA GLN A 930 24.23 31.73 -11.73
C GLN A 930 24.37 32.81 -12.80
N VAL A 931 23.85 33.99 -12.47
CA VAL A 931 24.01 35.23 -13.23
C VAL A 931 24.35 36.36 -12.26
N VAL A 932 25.50 37.01 -12.48
CA VAL A 932 25.93 38.17 -11.70
C VAL A 932 25.30 39.43 -12.28
N ILE A 933 24.34 40.03 -11.57
CA ILE A 933 23.77 41.33 -11.93
C ILE A 933 24.46 42.39 -11.08
N SER A 934 25.20 43.31 -11.70
CA SER A 934 25.76 44.46 -10.99
C SER A 934 24.85 45.68 -11.17
N GLU A 935 24.58 46.39 -10.07
CA GLU A 935 23.91 47.69 -10.11
C GLU A 935 24.89 48.74 -10.61
N MET A 936 24.40 49.71 -11.38
CA MET A 936 25.20 50.89 -11.67
C MET A 936 25.39 51.70 -10.38
N PRO A 937 26.61 51.81 -9.80
CA PRO A 937 26.79 52.63 -8.60
C PRO A 937 26.30 54.06 -8.82
N ALA A 938 25.59 54.59 -7.82
CA ALA A 938 25.04 55.94 -7.83
C ALA A 938 26.15 56.99 -7.62
N VAL A 939 26.99 57.17 -8.64
CA VAL A 939 28.05 58.17 -8.66
C VAL A 939 27.44 59.56 -8.87
N THR A 940 27.87 60.54 -8.07
CA THR A 940 27.61 61.96 -8.33
C THR A 940 28.94 62.68 -8.53
N ALA A 941 28.99 63.53 -9.55
CA ALA A 941 30.16 64.32 -9.89
C ALA A 941 30.15 65.70 -9.17
N GLY A 942 29.18 65.95 -8.31
CA GLY A 942 28.90 67.28 -7.75
C GLY A 942 28.21 68.21 -8.76
N PRO A 943 27.71 69.37 -8.31
CA PRO A 943 26.92 70.29 -9.14
C PRO A 943 27.77 70.99 -10.19
N ASP A 944 27.24 71.21 -11.39
CA ASP A 944 27.92 71.90 -12.49
C ASP A 944 28.37 73.33 -12.12
N GLU A 945 29.50 73.75 -12.68
CA GLU A 945 30.10 75.07 -12.43
C GLU A 945 29.99 75.92 -13.70
N ARG A 946 29.54 77.18 -13.61
CA ARG A 946 29.38 78.07 -14.78
C ARG A 946 30.13 79.38 -14.60
N ILE A 947 31.09 79.66 -15.49
CA ILE A 947 32.13 80.68 -15.28
C ILE A 947 32.47 81.34 -16.62
N CYS A 948 32.59 82.66 -16.73
CA CYS A 948 32.87 83.28 -18.04
C CYS A 948 34.32 82.99 -18.51
N SER A 949 34.56 82.98 -19.82
CA SER A 949 35.83 82.55 -20.47
C SER A 949 37.13 83.22 -20.00
N GLY A 950 37.04 84.40 -19.37
CA GLY A 950 38.17 85.12 -18.78
C GLY A 950 38.43 84.91 -17.27
N SER A 951 37.92 83.83 -16.64
CA SER A 951 37.90 83.68 -15.16
C SER A 951 39.07 82.87 -14.55
N PHE A 952 39.26 82.96 -13.22
CA PHE A 952 40.35 82.32 -12.45
C PHE A 952 40.14 80.79 -12.16
N PRO A 953 41.19 80.02 -11.76
CA PRO A 953 41.11 78.57 -11.50
C PRO A 953 40.30 78.16 -10.26
N LEU A 954 39.76 76.93 -10.26
CA LEU A 954 38.79 76.41 -9.28
C LEU A 954 39.08 74.94 -8.87
N LEU A 955 38.91 74.60 -7.58
CA LEU A 955 38.94 73.21 -7.09
C LEU A 955 37.50 72.66 -7.00
N LEU A 956 37.24 71.51 -7.61
CA LEU A 956 35.89 70.94 -7.70
C LEU A 956 35.51 70.24 -6.40
N SER A 957 34.22 70.34 -6.02
CA SER A 957 33.68 69.74 -4.79
C SER A 957 32.28 69.16 -5.02
N GLY A 958 31.72 68.50 -3.98
CA GLY A 958 30.36 67.96 -3.98
C GLY A 958 30.16 66.58 -4.62
N PHE A 959 31.24 65.89 -5.01
CA PHE A 959 31.18 64.56 -5.61
C PHE A 959 31.14 63.43 -4.57
N SER A 960 30.51 62.30 -4.92
CA SER A 960 30.31 61.14 -4.05
C SER A 960 30.18 59.85 -4.89
N PRO A 961 30.63 58.67 -4.41
CA PRO A 961 31.40 58.44 -3.19
C PRO A 961 32.85 58.94 -3.30
N ALA A 962 33.53 59.08 -2.16
CA ALA A 962 34.97 59.38 -2.13
C ALA A 962 35.78 58.14 -2.56
N GLY A 963 36.84 58.34 -3.35
CA GLY A 963 37.76 57.28 -3.80
C GLY A 963 37.70 56.92 -5.30
N GLY A 964 36.86 57.60 -6.09
CA GLY A 964 36.91 57.56 -7.56
C GLY A 964 38.01 58.45 -8.14
N THR A 965 38.12 58.49 -9.46
CA THR A 965 39.13 59.31 -10.18
C THR A 965 38.50 60.24 -11.21
N TRP A 966 39.06 61.46 -11.31
CA TRP A 966 38.66 62.46 -12.29
C TRP A 966 39.46 62.36 -13.60
N SER A 967 38.79 62.64 -14.73
CA SER A 967 39.42 62.70 -16.05
C SER A 967 38.65 63.64 -16.98
N GLY A 968 39.35 64.41 -17.81
CA GLY A 968 38.75 65.38 -18.73
C GLY A 968 39.69 66.53 -19.05
N THR A 969 39.34 67.32 -20.07
CA THR A 969 40.17 68.44 -20.52
C THR A 969 40.25 69.52 -19.45
N GLY A 970 41.47 69.86 -19.00
CA GLY A 970 41.70 70.95 -18.06
C GLY A 970 41.51 70.61 -16.56
N VAL A 971 41.20 69.36 -16.21
CA VAL A 971 41.12 68.88 -14.81
C VAL A 971 42.25 67.92 -14.45
N SER A 972 42.67 67.91 -13.18
CA SER A 972 43.57 66.89 -12.63
C SER A 972 42.80 65.69 -12.01
N PRO A 973 43.43 64.50 -11.84
CA PRO A 973 42.73 63.32 -11.33
C PRO A 973 42.16 63.42 -9.91
N ASN A 974 42.62 64.39 -9.13
CA ASN A 974 42.12 64.74 -7.80
C ASN A 974 41.17 65.96 -7.79
N GLY A 975 40.78 66.50 -8.95
CA GLY A 975 39.65 67.43 -9.09
C GLY A 975 39.96 68.94 -9.21
N LEU A 976 41.19 69.37 -9.52
CA LEU A 976 41.50 70.80 -9.72
C LEU A 976 41.35 71.21 -11.20
N PHE A 977 40.67 72.32 -11.50
CA PHE A 977 40.33 72.78 -12.86
C PHE A 977 40.74 74.25 -13.13
N LYS A 978 41.07 74.61 -14.39
CA LYS A 978 41.55 75.95 -14.77
C LYS A 978 40.91 76.51 -16.07
N PRO A 979 40.07 77.57 -16.00
CA PRO A 979 39.41 78.16 -17.17
C PRO A 979 40.33 78.92 -18.15
N SER A 980 39.91 79.02 -19.42
CA SER A 980 40.47 79.93 -20.44
C SER A 980 39.56 80.02 -21.68
N GLU A 981 39.79 80.98 -22.58
CA GLU A 981 39.09 81.13 -23.89
C GLU A 981 39.20 79.88 -24.79
N ALA A 982 40.37 79.21 -24.80
CA ALA A 982 40.55 77.95 -25.54
C ALA A 982 39.77 76.76 -24.93
N LEU A 983 39.16 76.98 -23.76
CA LEU A 983 38.25 76.08 -23.07
C LEU A 983 36.83 76.69 -23.01
N VAL A 984 36.45 77.55 -23.96
CA VAL A 984 35.08 78.06 -24.08
C VAL A 984 34.09 76.95 -24.40
N GLY A 985 32.96 77.00 -23.71
CA GLY A 985 31.89 76.02 -23.82
C GLY A 985 31.96 74.99 -22.72
N THR A 986 31.30 73.87 -22.98
CA THR A 986 30.87 72.93 -21.96
C THR A 986 31.88 71.80 -21.81
N HIS A 987 32.80 71.92 -20.86
CA HIS A 987 33.81 70.89 -20.59
C HIS A 987 33.26 69.81 -19.67
N LEU A 988 33.05 68.63 -20.27
CA LEU A 988 32.58 67.44 -19.60
C LEU A 988 33.75 66.81 -18.83
N LEU A 989 33.69 66.88 -17.50
CA LEU A 989 34.67 66.29 -16.60
C LEU A 989 34.07 65.03 -16.02
N THR A 990 34.77 63.92 -16.17
CA THR A 990 34.28 62.58 -15.85
C THR A 990 34.86 62.12 -14.53
N TYR A 991 33.99 61.86 -13.55
CA TYR A 991 34.34 61.14 -12.33
C TYR A 991 33.93 59.68 -12.50
N THR A 992 34.90 58.78 -12.52
CA THR A 992 34.65 57.34 -12.77
C THR A 992 34.81 56.55 -11.48
N VAL A 993 33.82 55.71 -11.21
CA VAL A 993 33.87 54.69 -10.16
C VAL A 993 33.47 53.35 -10.78
N THR A 994 34.29 52.33 -10.55
CA THR A 994 34.02 50.96 -11.00
C THR A 994 33.59 50.12 -9.81
N SER A 995 32.47 49.39 -9.95
CA SER A 995 31.99 48.45 -8.93
C SER A 995 31.49 47.18 -9.61
N GLY A 996 32.16 46.05 -9.33
CA GLY A 996 31.88 44.79 -10.02
C GLY A 996 32.16 44.87 -11.52
N SER A 997 31.28 44.29 -12.34
CA SER A 997 31.36 44.34 -13.81
C SER A 997 30.83 45.64 -14.42
N CYS A 998 30.18 46.52 -13.64
CA CYS A 998 29.67 47.80 -14.13
C CYS A 998 30.63 48.94 -13.80
N THR A 999 31.15 49.58 -14.85
CA THR A 999 31.87 50.86 -14.73
C THR A 999 30.88 51.99 -14.92
N VAL A 1000 30.74 52.88 -13.93
CA VAL A 1000 29.90 54.07 -14.06
C VAL A 1000 30.78 55.30 -14.00
N ALA A 1001 30.91 55.91 -15.16
CA ALA A 1001 31.36 57.27 -15.33
C ALA A 1001 30.15 58.20 -15.12
N LYS A 1002 30.26 59.15 -14.18
CA LYS A 1002 29.32 60.26 -14.07
C LYS A 1002 30.07 61.56 -14.23
N THR A 1003 29.49 62.43 -15.04
CA THR A 1003 30.14 63.63 -15.51
C THR A 1003 29.53 64.84 -14.85
N LYS A 1004 30.36 65.75 -14.35
CA LYS A 1004 29.93 67.14 -14.15
C LYS A 1004 30.39 67.97 -15.33
N THR A 1005 29.70 69.05 -15.58
CA THR A 1005 30.05 69.99 -16.62
C THR A 1005 30.56 71.28 -16.01
N VAL A 1006 31.77 71.68 -16.41
CA VAL A 1006 32.24 73.04 -16.19
C VAL A 1006 31.96 73.81 -17.46
N VAL A 1007 30.92 74.63 -17.41
CA VAL A 1007 30.48 75.46 -18.53
C VAL A 1007 31.23 76.77 -18.49
N ILE A 1008 32.19 76.91 -19.38
CA ILE A 1008 32.88 78.16 -19.56
C ILE A 1008 32.08 79.02 -20.53
N ASP A 1009 31.36 80.01 -19.98
CA ASP A 1009 30.41 80.82 -20.72
C ASP A 1009 31.10 81.77 -21.70
N PRO A 1010 30.83 81.64 -23.02
CA PRO A 1010 31.04 82.72 -23.97
C PRO A 1010 29.96 83.79 -23.79
N THR A 1011 30.03 84.81 -24.63
CA THR A 1011 28.93 85.77 -24.86
C THR A 1011 27.58 85.06 -25.11
N VAL A 1012 26.50 85.65 -24.59
CA VAL A 1012 25.21 84.97 -24.27
C VAL A 1012 24.52 84.30 -25.46
N LYS A 1013 23.87 83.17 -25.16
CA LYS A 1013 23.05 82.35 -26.07
C LYS A 1013 21.72 81.96 -25.42
N PHE A 1014 20.73 81.68 -26.25
CA PHE A 1014 19.36 81.39 -25.86
C PHE A 1014 19.13 79.89 -25.74
N THR A 1015 18.36 79.49 -24.73
CA THR A 1015 17.87 78.12 -24.61
C THR A 1015 16.43 78.18 -24.17
N GLN A 1016 15.54 77.65 -25.01
CA GLN A 1016 14.11 77.61 -24.75
C GLN A 1016 13.65 76.16 -24.63
N GLY A 1017 12.74 75.90 -23.68
CA GLY A 1017 12.09 74.60 -23.57
C GLY A 1017 11.27 74.27 -24.84
N PRO A 1018 10.95 72.99 -25.07
CA PRO A 1018 10.14 72.56 -26.22
C PRO A 1018 8.74 73.18 -26.19
N ASP A 1019 8.07 73.17 -27.34
CA ASP A 1019 6.69 73.64 -27.47
C ASP A 1019 5.76 72.94 -26.47
N LEU A 1020 4.93 73.73 -25.78
CA LEU A 1020 4.13 73.26 -24.66
C LEU A 1020 2.86 72.55 -25.14
N ALA A 1021 2.37 71.57 -24.39
CA ALA A 1021 1.09 70.91 -24.65
C ALA A 1021 0.30 70.74 -23.34
N LEU A 1022 -1.00 71.02 -23.40
CA LEU A 1022 -1.88 71.25 -22.26
C LEU A 1022 -3.13 70.36 -22.29
N CYS A 1023 -3.79 70.27 -21.14
CA CYS A 1023 -5.00 69.49 -20.94
C CYS A 1023 -6.28 70.35 -21.07
N PRO A 1024 -7.42 69.75 -21.47
CA PRO A 1024 -8.72 70.41 -21.43
C PRO A 1024 -9.02 71.04 -20.07
N GLY A 1025 -9.37 72.33 -20.08
CA GLY A 1025 -9.72 73.08 -18.87
C GLY A 1025 -8.55 73.48 -17.98
N ALA A 1026 -7.30 73.40 -18.46
CA ALA A 1026 -6.14 73.91 -17.73
C ALA A 1026 -6.28 75.41 -17.38
N ALA A 1027 -5.94 75.77 -16.14
CA ALA A 1027 -5.92 77.16 -15.69
C ALA A 1027 -4.80 77.96 -16.38
N ALA A 1028 -4.93 79.30 -16.35
CA ALA A 1028 -3.90 80.20 -16.85
C ALA A 1028 -2.56 79.99 -16.11
N PHE A 1029 -1.44 80.00 -16.85
CA PHE A 1029 -0.10 79.75 -16.28
C PHE A 1029 0.97 80.59 -17.00
N ALA A 1030 2.09 80.86 -16.30
CA ALA A 1030 3.20 81.64 -16.84
C ALA A 1030 4.19 80.76 -17.63
N ILE A 1031 4.54 81.19 -18.83
CA ILE A 1031 5.61 80.62 -19.64
C ILE A 1031 6.94 81.24 -19.20
N THR A 1032 7.76 80.43 -18.54
CA THR A 1032 8.99 80.88 -17.85
C THR A 1032 10.23 80.08 -18.26
N ASP A 1033 10.08 79.14 -19.20
CA ASP A 1033 11.10 78.13 -19.55
C ASP A 1033 11.95 78.51 -20.77
N ILE A 1034 12.06 79.82 -21.02
CA ILE A 1034 13.06 80.41 -21.91
C ILE A 1034 14.13 81.08 -21.05
N ILE A 1035 15.37 80.76 -21.35
CA ILE A 1035 16.54 81.13 -20.56
C ILE A 1035 17.53 81.84 -21.49
N PRO A 1036 18.08 82.99 -21.09
CA PRO A 1036 17.99 83.55 -19.73
C PRO A 1036 16.62 84.18 -19.35
N PRO A 1037 16.19 84.10 -18.07
CA PRO A 1037 14.93 84.70 -17.61
C PRO A 1037 15.07 86.19 -17.30
N GLY A 1038 13.94 86.93 -17.29
CA GLY A 1038 13.89 88.39 -17.05
C GLY A 1038 13.44 89.24 -18.24
N GLY A 1039 12.95 88.58 -19.30
CA GLY A 1039 12.48 89.17 -20.55
C GLY A 1039 10.96 89.33 -20.71
N THR A 1040 10.55 89.91 -21.84
CA THR A 1040 9.13 90.19 -22.19
C THR A 1040 8.62 89.33 -23.35
N TRP A 1041 7.33 89.00 -23.34
CA TRP A 1041 6.66 88.06 -24.25
C TRP A 1041 5.62 88.71 -25.21
N SER A 1042 5.19 88.00 -26.27
CA SER A 1042 4.01 88.37 -27.09
C SER A 1042 3.43 87.20 -27.92
N GLY A 1043 2.11 87.22 -28.22
CA GLY A 1043 1.41 86.27 -29.11
C GLY A 1043 -0.06 85.99 -28.74
N THR A 1044 -0.76 85.13 -29.50
CA THR A 1044 -2.20 84.83 -29.25
C THR A 1044 -2.38 84.03 -27.96
N GLY A 1045 -3.21 84.54 -27.04
CA GLY A 1045 -3.53 83.87 -25.78
C GLY A 1045 -2.50 84.06 -24.65
N VAL A 1046 -1.40 84.79 -24.89
CA VAL A 1046 -0.38 85.13 -23.87
C VAL A 1046 -0.38 86.63 -23.52
N SER A 1047 -0.10 86.98 -22.26
CA SER A 1047 0.20 88.35 -21.84
C SER A 1047 1.69 88.71 -22.03
N PRO A 1048 2.05 90.02 -22.01
CA PRO A 1048 3.45 90.45 -22.14
C PRO A 1048 4.38 89.95 -21.03
N ASP A 1049 3.83 89.64 -19.85
CA ASP A 1049 4.56 89.07 -18.71
C ASP A 1049 4.66 87.53 -18.80
N GLY A 1050 4.19 86.95 -19.91
CA GLY A 1050 4.30 85.52 -20.23
C GLY A 1050 3.13 84.64 -19.79
N ILE A 1051 2.01 85.18 -19.31
CA ILE A 1051 0.89 84.35 -18.81
C ILE A 1051 -0.03 83.92 -19.96
N PHE A 1052 -0.09 82.62 -20.24
CA PHE A 1052 -0.96 82.01 -21.24
C PHE A 1052 -2.28 81.54 -20.63
N THR A 1053 -3.41 81.89 -21.25
CA THR A 1053 -4.76 81.56 -20.79
C THR A 1053 -5.57 80.84 -21.88
N PRO A 1054 -5.84 79.53 -21.74
CA PRO A 1054 -6.66 78.79 -22.71
C PRO A 1054 -8.14 79.21 -22.66
N ALA A 1055 -8.75 79.47 -23.81
CA ALA A 1055 -10.19 79.74 -23.89
C ALA A 1055 -11.02 78.46 -23.97
N SER A 1056 -12.26 78.48 -23.46
CA SER A 1056 -13.16 77.31 -23.51
C SER A 1056 -13.42 76.87 -24.97
N GLY A 1057 -13.16 75.60 -25.27
CA GLY A 1057 -13.27 75.01 -26.61
C GLY A 1057 -12.01 75.08 -27.49
N MET A 1058 -10.92 75.71 -27.02
CA MET A 1058 -9.65 75.80 -27.75
C MET A 1058 -8.91 74.45 -27.79
N ASN A 1059 -8.62 73.95 -28.99
CA ASN A 1059 -7.87 72.71 -29.25
C ASN A 1059 -6.84 72.96 -30.38
N GLY A 1060 -5.61 72.43 -30.28
CA GLY A 1060 -4.54 72.63 -31.29
C GLY A 1060 -3.50 73.74 -30.97
N PRO A 1061 -2.47 73.92 -31.83
CA PRO A 1061 -1.24 74.71 -31.57
C PRO A 1061 -1.33 76.24 -31.83
N GLN A 1062 -0.53 77.04 -31.11
CA GLN A 1062 -0.44 78.52 -31.09
C GLN A 1062 1.04 79.01 -30.92
N ALA A 1063 1.44 80.19 -31.42
CA ALA A 1063 2.87 80.63 -31.51
C ALA A 1063 3.19 82.00 -30.86
N LEU A 1064 4.34 82.14 -30.16
CA LEU A 1064 4.72 83.24 -29.22
C LEU A 1064 6.24 83.66 -29.27
N THR A 1065 6.66 84.82 -28.73
CA THR A 1065 8.04 85.44 -28.88
C THR A 1065 8.66 86.08 -27.60
N TYR A 1066 10.00 86.15 -27.40
CA TYR A 1066 10.73 86.60 -26.16
C TYR A 1066 12.12 87.32 -26.31
N PHE A 1067 12.60 88.11 -25.30
CA PHE A 1067 13.84 88.96 -25.32
C PHE A 1067 14.58 89.13 -23.95
N VAL A 1068 15.93 89.02 -23.76
CA VAL A 1068 16.58 89.12 -22.40
C VAL A 1068 18.13 89.41 -22.29
N THR A 1069 18.67 89.53 -21.05
CA THR A 1069 20.11 89.75 -20.69
C THR A 1069 20.54 88.99 -19.41
N VAL A 1070 21.69 88.29 -19.37
CA VAL A 1070 22.20 87.56 -18.17
C VAL A 1070 23.72 87.37 -18.12
N GLY A 1071 24.29 87.41 -16.91
CA GLY A 1071 25.72 87.21 -16.70
C GLY A 1071 26.50 88.34 -17.38
N ALA A 1072 27.62 88.03 -18.02
CA ALA A 1072 28.42 89.05 -18.67
C ALA A 1072 27.79 89.65 -19.97
N CYS A 1073 26.69 89.11 -20.54
CA CYS A 1073 26.21 89.41 -21.93
C CYS A 1073 24.66 89.29 -22.18
N SER A 1074 24.13 89.46 -23.43
CA SER A 1074 22.65 89.62 -23.75
C SER A 1074 22.10 89.13 -25.16
N GLY A 1075 20.76 88.99 -25.40
CA GLY A 1075 20.08 88.62 -26.73
C GLY A 1075 18.52 88.32 -26.81
N ILE A 1076 17.98 87.48 -27.76
CA ILE A 1076 16.51 87.27 -28.14
C ILE A 1076 16.06 85.80 -28.61
N SER A 1077 14.79 85.32 -28.50
CA SER A 1077 14.24 84.00 -29.07
C SER A 1077 12.65 83.79 -29.19
N THR A 1078 12.09 82.61 -29.61
CA THR A 1078 10.62 82.35 -29.97
C THR A 1078 10.04 80.89 -29.80
N LYS A 1079 8.77 80.67 -29.37
CA LYS A 1079 8.17 79.36 -28.90
C LYS A 1079 6.64 79.11 -29.14
N ASN A 1080 6.14 77.86 -29.23
CA ASN A 1080 4.70 77.49 -29.39
C ASN A 1080 4.02 76.76 -28.19
N VAL A 1081 2.66 76.64 -28.19
CA VAL A 1081 1.78 76.01 -27.17
C VAL A 1081 0.52 75.33 -27.78
N THR A 1082 0.10 74.14 -27.30
CA THR A 1082 -0.99 73.30 -27.86
C THR A 1082 -1.99 72.81 -26.79
N VAL A 1083 -3.28 72.61 -27.10
CA VAL A 1083 -4.26 71.96 -26.18
C VAL A 1083 -4.80 70.63 -26.74
N SER A 1084 -4.82 69.59 -25.90
CA SER A 1084 -5.21 68.19 -26.21
C SER A 1084 -6.72 67.92 -26.04
N ALA A 1085 -7.29 66.86 -26.63
CA ALA A 1085 -8.71 66.48 -26.48
C ALA A 1085 -8.96 65.39 -25.41
N LEU A 1086 -10.18 65.31 -24.85
CA LEU A 1086 -10.58 64.30 -23.84
C LEU A 1086 -10.88 62.92 -24.46
N PRO A 1087 -10.45 61.79 -23.83
CA PRO A 1087 -10.80 60.43 -24.24
C PRO A 1087 -12.12 59.92 -23.61
N GLU A 1088 -12.73 58.91 -24.25
CA GLU A 1088 -13.97 58.28 -23.78
C GLU A 1088 -13.68 56.93 -23.09
N VAL A 1089 -13.81 56.88 -21.76
CA VAL A 1089 -13.45 55.70 -20.95
C VAL A 1089 -14.51 54.60 -21.05
N ARG A 1090 -14.08 53.40 -21.46
CA ARG A 1090 -14.94 52.21 -21.63
C ARG A 1090 -14.25 50.98 -21.02
N ALA A 1091 -14.51 50.72 -19.73
CA ALA A 1091 -13.91 49.63 -18.97
C ALA A 1091 -14.91 49.03 -17.96
N SER A 1092 -14.80 47.73 -17.69
CA SER A 1092 -15.73 46.95 -16.84
C SER A 1092 -15.03 45.73 -16.23
N ALA A 1093 -15.47 45.20 -15.09
CA ALA A 1093 -14.93 43.94 -14.56
C ALA A 1093 -15.55 42.71 -15.26
N VAL A 1094 -14.82 41.59 -15.29
CA VAL A 1094 -15.32 40.32 -15.83
C VAL A 1094 -16.09 39.58 -14.72
N PRO A 1095 -17.35 39.14 -14.95
CA PRO A 1095 -18.11 38.41 -13.95
C PRO A 1095 -17.41 37.11 -13.50
N THR A 1096 -17.51 36.79 -12.21
CA THR A 1096 -16.92 35.58 -11.62
C THR A 1096 -18.00 34.58 -11.21
N GLU A 1097 -17.62 33.48 -10.54
CA GLU A 1097 -18.59 32.44 -10.16
C GLU A 1097 -19.76 33.01 -9.33
N CYS A 1098 -19.48 33.99 -8.47
CA CYS A 1098 -20.40 34.54 -7.46
C CYS A 1098 -20.62 36.06 -7.59
N GLY A 1099 -20.14 36.72 -8.65
CA GLY A 1099 -20.18 38.19 -8.78
C GLY A 1099 -20.40 38.72 -10.20
N THR A 1100 -20.83 39.96 -10.30
CA THR A 1100 -21.18 40.69 -11.54
C THR A 1100 -20.08 41.66 -11.98
N GLU A 1101 -20.23 42.26 -13.16
CA GLU A 1101 -19.27 43.25 -13.70
C GLU A 1101 -19.00 44.47 -12.80
N THR A 1102 -19.86 44.74 -11.83
CA THR A 1102 -19.74 45.87 -10.89
C THR A 1102 -19.52 45.46 -9.44
N GLN A 1103 -19.76 44.20 -9.08
CA GLN A 1103 -19.48 43.63 -7.75
C GLN A 1103 -19.02 42.17 -7.84
N LEU A 1104 -17.72 41.92 -7.67
CA LEU A 1104 -17.13 40.59 -7.65
C LEU A 1104 -17.10 39.98 -6.25
N GLN A 1105 -17.25 38.66 -6.13
CA GLN A 1105 -17.13 37.93 -4.86
C GLN A 1105 -16.38 36.60 -5.04
N GLY A 1106 -15.56 36.22 -4.06
CA GLY A 1106 -14.91 34.91 -3.98
C GLY A 1106 -14.06 34.70 -2.72
N PHE A 1107 -13.25 33.63 -2.66
CA PHE A 1107 -12.42 33.30 -1.48
C PHE A 1107 -10.94 33.54 -1.71
N ALA A 1108 -10.24 34.05 -0.69
CA ALA A 1108 -8.80 34.24 -0.68
C ALA A 1108 -8.04 32.89 -0.87
N PRO A 1109 -7.01 32.84 -1.76
CA PRO A 1109 -6.65 33.87 -2.73
C PRO A 1109 -7.62 33.92 -3.92
N PHE A 1110 -8.19 35.11 -4.19
CA PHE A 1110 -9.20 35.34 -5.22
C PHE A 1110 -8.65 36.19 -6.36
N THR A 1111 -8.80 35.74 -7.62
CA THR A 1111 -8.34 36.48 -8.80
C THR A 1111 -9.50 37.14 -9.53
N ALA A 1112 -9.46 38.46 -9.67
CA ALA A 1112 -10.37 39.28 -10.46
C ALA A 1112 -9.73 39.67 -11.81
N SER A 1113 -10.57 39.86 -12.84
CA SER A 1113 -10.13 40.24 -14.19
C SER A 1113 -10.95 41.42 -14.70
N PHE A 1114 -10.35 42.31 -15.50
CA PHE A 1114 -10.99 43.52 -16.00
C PHE A 1114 -10.81 43.69 -17.51
N THR A 1115 -11.74 44.40 -18.14
CA THR A 1115 -11.72 44.72 -19.57
C THR A 1115 -11.68 46.23 -19.79
N ASN A 1116 -11.07 46.65 -20.90
CA ASN A 1116 -10.88 48.05 -21.25
C ASN A 1116 -10.76 48.21 -22.77
N THR A 1117 -11.55 49.10 -23.34
CA THR A 1117 -11.57 49.45 -24.76
C THR A 1117 -11.55 50.98 -24.97
N THR A 1118 -11.11 51.72 -23.95
CA THR A 1118 -10.96 53.19 -23.97
C THR A 1118 -10.08 53.63 -25.14
N THR A 1119 -10.57 54.58 -25.93
CA THR A 1119 -9.84 55.15 -27.07
C THR A 1119 -9.33 56.56 -26.77
N GLY A 1120 -8.21 56.93 -27.38
CA GLY A 1120 -7.56 58.24 -27.17
C GLY A 1120 -6.70 58.36 -25.91
N ALA A 1121 -6.63 57.32 -25.08
CA ALA A 1121 -5.70 57.23 -23.96
C ALA A 1121 -4.29 56.84 -24.43
N THR A 1122 -3.26 57.44 -23.82
CA THR A 1122 -1.84 57.12 -23.98
C THR A 1122 -1.30 56.23 -22.86
N GLY A 1123 -2.07 56.02 -21.78
CA GLY A 1123 -1.72 55.12 -20.69
C GLY A 1123 -2.89 54.86 -19.73
N TYR A 1124 -2.70 53.92 -18.81
CA TYR A 1124 -3.69 53.49 -17.82
C TYR A 1124 -3.03 53.34 -16.45
N LEU A 1125 -3.81 53.45 -15.37
CA LEU A 1125 -3.45 53.06 -14.02
C LEU A 1125 -4.71 52.63 -13.28
N TRP A 1126 -4.86 51.32 -13.16
CA TRP A 1126 -5.80 50.65 -12.27
C TRP A 1126 -5.29 50.71 -10.84
N ASP A 1127 -6.20 50.88 -9.90
CA ASP A 1127 -5.99 50.88 -8.46
C ASP A 1127 -7.04 49.93 -7.88
N PHE A 1128 -6.58 48.84 -7.28
CA PHE A 1128 -7.42 47.68 -6.95
C PHE A 1128 -8.06 47.76 -5.55
N GLY A 1129 -7.82 48.85 -4.81
CA GLY A 1129 -8.41 49.10 -3.49
C GLY A 1129 -7.73 48.39 -2.31
N ASP A 1130 -6.78 47.48 -2.57
CA ASP A 1130 -5.97 46.80 -1.54
C ASP A 1130 -4.58 47.42 -1.32
N GLY A 1131 -4.31 48.55 -1.99
CA GLY A 1131 -3.01 49.24 -2.01
C GLY A 1131 -2.13 48.88 -3.20
N SER A 1132 -2.53 47.92 -4.05
CA SER A 1132 -1.85 47.59 -5.30
C SER A 1132 -2.46 48.29 -6.53
N THR A 1133 -1.65 48.45 -7.58
CA THR A 1133 -2.03 49.15 -8.82
C THR A 1133 -1.44 48.45 -10.04
N SER A 1134 -2.01 48.66 -11.23
CA SER A 1134 -1.48 48.15 -12.51
C SER A 1134 -1.64 49.17 -13.63
N ALA A 1135 -0.61 49.34 -14.46
CA ALA A 1135 -0.65 50.24 -15.62
C ALA A 1135 -1.14 49.57 -16.92
N GLU A 1136 -1.51 48.29 -16.86
CA GLU A 1136 -1.94 47.52 -18.03
C GLU A 1136 -3.30 47.99 -18.55
N ALA A 1137 -3.53 47.84 -19.86
CA ALA A 1137 -4.83 48.16 -20.44
C ALA A 1137 -5.94 47.27 -19.87
N VAL A 1138 -5.70 45.94 -19.84
CA VAL A 1138 -6.67 44.89 -19.51
C VAL A 1138 -6.05 43.97 -18.43
N PRO A 1139 -6.08 44.36 -17.15
CA PRO A 1139 -5.34 43.65 -16.09
C PRO A 1139 -6.14 42.49 -15.48
N THR A 1140 -5.41 41.65 -14.76
CA THR A 1140 -5.96 40.73 -13.75
C THR A 1140 -5.22 40.94 -12.43
N HIS A 1141 -5.90 40.76 -11.29
CA HIS A 1141 -5.34 41.00 -9.96
C HIS A 1141 -5.76 39.92 -8.96
N GLN A 1142 -4.88 39.56 -8.03
CA GLN A 1142 -5.14 38.53 -7.02
C GLN A 1142 -5.12 39.09 -5.60
N TYR A 1143 -6.30 39.06 -4.96
CA TYR A 1143 -6.50 39.43 -3.57
C TYR A 1143 -6.19 38.23 -2.67
N THR A 1144 -5.14 38.33 -1.85
CA THR A 1144 -4.64 37.23 -1.01
C THR A 1144 -5.23 37.18 0.40
N SER A 1145 -6.01 38.20 0.80
CA SER A 1145 -6.60 38.34 2.12
C SER A 1145 -8.10 38.62 2.04
N GLU A 1146 -8.85 38.25 3.07
CA GLU A 1146 -10.26 38.64 3.20
C GLU A 1146 -10.42 40.17 3.34
N GLY A 1147 -11.41 40.76 2.65
CA GLY A 1147 -11.59 42.21 2.60
C GLY A 1147 -12.59 42.70 1.54
N SER A 1148 -12.84 44.01 1.57
CA SER A 1148 -13.70 44.76 0.64
C SER A 1148 -12.85 45.80 -0.07
N TYR A 1149 -12.81 45.78 -1.41
CA TYR A 1149 -11.88 46.58 -2.20
C TYR A 1149 -12.59 47.30 -3.36
N ASP A 1150 -12.41 48.62 -3.48
CA ASP A 1150 -13.00 49.42 -4.57
C ASP A 1150 -11.99 49.64 -5.70
N VAL A 1151 -12.30 49.12 -6.89
CA VAL A 1151 -11.43 49.18 -8.06
C VAL A 1151 -11.74 50.40 -8.92
N THR A 1152 -10.69 51.14 -9.26
CA THR A 1152 -10.76 52.37 -10.05
C THR A 1152 -9.72 52.39 -11.17
N LEU A 1153 -10.03 53.04 -12.29
CA LEU A 1153 -9.14 53.23 -13.43
C LEU A 1153 -8.88 54.71 -13.66
N THR A 1154 -7.61 55.09 -13.69
CA THR A 1154 -7.13 56.38 -14.18
C THR A 1154 -6.61 56.20 -15.61
N VAL A 1155 -7.16 56.93 -16.58
CA VAL A 1155 -6.64 56.94 -17.95
C VAL A 1155 -5.80 58.18 -18.18
N TYR A 1156 -4.65 58.03 -18.83
CA TYR A 1156 -3.76 59.13 -19.21
C TYR A 1156 -3.90 59.42 -20.70
N PHE A 1157 -3.74 60.68 -21.11
CA PHE A 1157 -3.86 61.12 -22.50
C PHE A 1157 -3.14 62.46 -22.71
N GLY A 1158 -2.83 62.79 -23.96
CA GLY A 1158 -2.04 64.00 -24.28
C GLY A 1158 -0.69 64.03 -23.54
N ASN A 1159 -0.16 65.23 -23.30
CA ASN A 1159 1.00 65.42 -22.43
C ASN A 1159 0.54 65.53 -20.96
N ASN A 1160 0.62 64.41 -20.24
CA ASN A 1160 0.37 64.29 -18.79
C ASN A 1160 -1.06 64.62 -18.30
N CYS A 1161 -2.09 64.52 -19.15
CA CYS A 1161 -3.48 64.64 -18.69
C CYS A 1161 -3.97 63.31 -18.11
N SER A 1162 -4.83 63.34 -17.09
CA SER A 1162 -5.38 62.13 -16.46
C SER A 1162 -6.85 62.26 -16.06
N LEU A 1163 -7.63 61.19 -16.20
CA LEU A 1163 -9.04 61.11 -15.82
C LEU A 1163 -9.33 59.81 -15.05
N LYS A 1164 -9.72 59.90 -13.77
CA LYS A 1164 -10.04 58.74 -12.91
C LYS A 1164 -11.55 58.42 -12.89
N ARG A 1165 -11.90 57.14 -12.97
CA ARG A 1165 -13.27 56.58 -12.92
C ARG A 1165 -13.32 55.32 -12.03
N PRO A 1166 -14.37 55.11 -11.22
CA PRO A 1166 -14.60 53.82 -10.56
C PRO A 1166 -15.09 52.77 -11.56
N ILE A 1167 -14.75 51.50 -11.33
CA ILE A 1167 -15.07 50.38 -12.25
C ILE A 1167 -15.91 49.30 -11.56
N ALA A 1168 -15.45 48.73 -10.44
CA ALA A 1168 -16.18 47.68 -9.70
C ALA A 1168 -15.72 47.59 -8.24
N ALA A 1169 -16.54 47.01 -7.37
CA ALA A 1169 -16.13 46.60 -6.03
C ALA A 1169 -15.83 45.09 -5.98
N VAL A 1170 -14.97 44.65 -5.06
CA VAL A 1170 -14.57 43.24 -4.88
C VAL A 1170 -14.66 42.84 -3.41
N GLN A 1171 -15.40 41.76 -3.12
CA GLN A 1171 -15.53 41.15 -1.80
C GLN A 1171 -14.78 39.82 -1.75
N VAL A 1172 -13.90 39.67 -0.76
CA VAL A 1172 -13.06 38.48 -0.60
C VAL A 1172 -13.26 37.88 0.78
N GLU A 1173 -13.62 36.60 0.84
CA GLU A 1173 -13.86 35.86 2.08
C GLU A 1173 -12.73 34.86 2.38
N LYS A 1174 -12.60 34.44 3.63
CA LYS A 1174 -11.60 33.44 4.04
C LYS A 1174 -12.03 32.03 3.66
N LYS A 1175 -11.20 31.29 2.92
CA LYS A 1175 -11.43 29.86 2.63
C LYS A 1175 -11.28 29.03 3.91
N GLN A 1176 -12.38 28.44 4.39
CA GLN A 1176 -12.37 27.56 5.57
C GLN A 1176 -12.10 26.10 5.15
N MET A 1177 -11.41 25.33 6.01
CA MET A 1177 -11.31 23.87 5.82
C MET A 1177 -12.68 23.24 6.09
N VAL A 1178 -13.06 22.23 5.31
CA VAL A 1178 -14.30 21.48 5.55
C VAL A 1178 -14.14 20.63 6.82
N PRO A 1179 -14.96 20.83 7.86
CA PRO A 1179 -14.87 20.04 9.08
C PRO A 1179 -15.38 18.62 8.82
N ASN A 1180 -14.52 17.62 9.00
CA ASN A 1180 -14.90 16.20 8.95
C ASN A 1180 -15.41 15.66 10.30
N VAL A 1181 -15.54 16.52 11.32
CA VAL A 1181 -16.13 16.22 12.63
C VAL A 1181 -16.94 17.42 13.09
N PHE A 1182 -18.16 17.22 13.57
CA PHE A 1182 -18.95 18.27 14.23
C PHE A 1182 -19.72 17.74 15.45
N THR A 1183 -20.02 18.65 16.37
CA THR A 1183 -20.49 18.34 17.74
C THR A 1183 -21.83 19.01 18.02
N PRO A 1184 -22.98 18.39 17.65
CA PRO A 1184 -24.30 18.98 17.82
C PRO A 1184 -24.79 18.89 19.26
N ASN A 1185 -24.23 19.73 20.13
CA ASN A 1185 -24.47 19.78 21.57
C ASN A 1185 -25.23 21.06 22.02
N ASN A 1186 -25.66 21.89 21.06
CA ASN A 1186 -26.28 23.22 21.22
C ASN A 1186 -25.41 24.21 22.01
N ASP A 1187 -24.09 24.12 21.85
CA ASP A 1187 -23.13 24.87 22.66
C ASP A 1187 -22.73 26.22 22.02
N GLY A 1188 -23.06 26.42 20.74
CA GLY A 1188 -22.78 27.59 19.91
C GLY A 1188 -21.58 27.39 18.97
N LEU A 1189 -20.85 26.28 19.07
CA LEU A 1189 -19.57 26.04 18.39
C LEU A 1189 -19.61 24.70 17.65
N ASN A 1190 -19.53 24.74 16.32
CA ASN A 1190 -19.52 23.53 15.47
C ASN A 1190 -20.74 22.60 15.71
N ASP A 1191 -21.88 23.18 16.11
CA ASP A 1191 -23.17 22.48 16.29
C ASP A 1191 -23.72 21.88 14.99
N THR A 1192 -23.28 22.43 13.85
CA THR A 1192 -23.79 22.13 12.53
C THR A 1192 -22.63 21.95 11.56
N PHE A 1193 -22.83 21.12 10.54
CA PHE A 1193 -21.85 20.93 9.48
C PHE A 1193 -21.76 22.19 8.61
N VAL A 1194 -20.59 22.83 8.50
CA VAL A 1194 -20.39 24.09 7.73
C VAL A 1194 -19.33 23.92 6.62
N PRO A 1195 -19.67 23.28 5.49
CA PRO A 1195 -18.72 23.00 4.41
C PRO A 1195 -18.61 24.18 3.42
N ARG A 1196 -17.85 25.23 3.78
CA ARG A 1196 -17.62 26.39 2.87
C ARG A 1196 -16.65 26.05 1.72
N VAL A 1197 -17.16 25.38 0.69
CA VAL A 1197 -16.37 24.96 -0.50
C VAL A 1197 -16.57 25.84 -1.75
N THR A 1198 -17.70 26.55 -1.86
CA THR A 1198 -18.00 27.56 -2.89
C THR A 1198 -18.83 28.68 -2.26
N CYS A 1199 -18.82 29.87 -2.88
CA CYS A 1199 -19.68 31.00 -2.54
C CYS A 1199 -21.05 30.93 -3.22
N LEU A 1200 -21.27 29.96 -4.12
CA LEU A 1200 -22.61 29.63 -4.61
C LEU A 1200 -23.44 28.91 -3.54
N PRO A 1201 -24.77 29.08 -3.56
CA PRO A 1201 -25.68 28.15 -2.91
C PRO A 1201 -25.37 26.68 -3.30
N THR A 1202 -25.31 25.80 -2.31
CA THR A 1202 -25.06 24.35 -2.50
C THR A 1202 -26.20 23.53 -1.94
N ASP A 1203 -26.66 22.51 -2.65
CA ASP A 1203 -27.54 21.48 -2.11
C ASP A 1203 -26.68 20.45 -1.35
N LEU A 1204 -27.02 20.14 -0.10
CA LEU A 1204 -26.37 19.11 0.70
C LEU A 1204 -27.21 17.83 0.72
N LYS A 1205 -26.57 16.67 0.49
CA LYS A 1205 -27.08 15.32 0.74
C LYS A 1205 -26.15 14.59 1.70
N ILE A 1206 -26.70 13.81 2.62
CA ILE A 1206 -25.96 12.94 3.54
C ILE A 1206 -26.42 11.50 3.38
N PHE A 1207 -25.50 10.56 3.47
CA PHE A 1207 -25.69 9.12 3.37
C PHE A 1207 -25.10 8.43 4.60
N ASN A 1208 -25.71 7.34 5.06
CA ASN A 1208 -25.12 6.49 6.10
C ASN A 1208 -24.08 5.52 5.51
N ARG A 1209 -23.43 4.72 6.38
CA ARG A 1209 -22.41 3.72 5.98
C ARG A 1209 -22.86 2.69 4.95
N TRP A 1210 -24.17 2.52 4.74
CA TRP A 1210 -24.78 1.58 3.79
C TRP A 1210 -25.23 2.28 2.49
N GLY A 1211 -24.81 3.52 2.24
CA GLY A 1211 -25.17 4.29 1.04
C GLY A 1211 -26.62 4.81 1.01
N LYS A 1212 -27.40 4.62 2.08
CA LYS A 1212 -28.78 5.14 2.17
C LYS A 1212 -28.75 6.64 2.47
N GLN A 1213 -29.43 7.45 1.65
CA GLN A 1213 -29.62 8.88 1.91
C GLN A 1213 -30.41 9.08 3.22
N VAL A 1214 -29.89 9.91 4.12
CA VAL A 1214 -30.47 10.18 5.46
C VAL A 1214 -30.78 11.67 5.69
N TYR A 1215 -30.20 12.58 4.91
CA TYR A 1215 -30.55 14.01 4.92
C TYR A 1215 -30.41 14.60 3.52
N GLU A 1216 -31.24 15.58 3.20
CA GLU A 1216 -31.12 16.43 2.02
C GLU A 1216 -31.67 17.82 2.34
N GLN A 1217 -30.93 18.87 1.97
CA GLN A 1217 -31.43 20.25 1.98
C GLN A 1217 -30.88 20.98 0.76
N LYS A 1218 -31.79 21.51 -0.06
CA LYS A 1218 -31.44 22.40 -1.17
C LYS A 1218 -31.12 23.78 -0.66
N ASN A 1219 -30.15 24.46 -1.29
CA ASN A 1219 -29.60 25.73 -0.81
C ASN A 1219 -29.27 25.63 0.70
N TYR A 1220 -28.33 24.75 1.03
CA TYR A 1220 -27.93 24.37 2.37
C TYR A 1220 -27.51 25.58 3.21
N GLN A 1221 -28.20 25.78 4.34
CA GLN A 1221 -28.07 26.96 5.20
C GLN A 1221 -27.04 26.78 6.33
N ASN A 1222 -26.09 25.85 6.18
CA ASN A 1222 -25.09 25.53 7.21
C ASN A 1222 -25.70 25.15 8.58
N ASN A 1223 -26.91 24.56 8.57
CA ASN A 1223 -27.74 24.36 9.75
C ASN A 1223 -28.09 22.90 10.10
N TRP A 1224 -27.47 21.92 9.45
CA TRP A 1224 -27.66 20.50 9.77
C TRP A 1224 -26.79 20.08 10.95
N GLY A 1225 -27.44 19.90 12.10
CA GLY A 1225 -26.86 19.37 13.34
C GLY A 1225 -27.02 17.86 13.52
N GLY A 1226 -27.13 17.07 12.45
CA GLY A 1226 -27.24 15.60 12.56
C GLY A 1226 -28.52 15.10 13.25
N THR A 1227 -29.57 15.92 13.34
CA THR A 1227 -30.81 15.62 14.07
C THR A 1227 -31.45 14.31 13.58
N GLY A 1228 -31.73 13.39 14.52
CA GLY A 1228 -32.33 12.08 14.21
C GLY A 1228 -31.33 11.00 13.75
N LEU A 1229 -30.03 11.28 13.79
CA LEU A 1229 -28.97 10.34 13.42
C LEU A 1229 -28.06 10.06 14.61
N SER A 1230 -27.62 8.82 14.77
CA SER A 1230 -26.66 8.42 15.82
C SER A 1230 -25.28 9.01 15.60
N ASP A 1231 -24.43 8.92 16.62
CA ASP A 1231 -23.01 9.27 16.51
C ASP A 1231 -22.28 8.32 15.53
N GLY A 1232 -21.19 8.81 14.95
CA GLY A 1232 -20.36 8.07 13.98
C GLY A 1232 -20.30 8.72 12.59
N ILE A 1233 -19.72 7.98 11.64
CA ILE A 1233 -19.32 8.49 10.32
C ILE A 1233 -20.47 8.40 9.30
N TYR A 1234 -20.70 9.53 8.62
CA TYR A 1234 -21.62 9.71 7.51
C TYR A 1234 -20.88 10.22 6.28
N TYR A 1235 -21.43 10.00 5.09
CA TYR A 1235 -20.86 10.48 3.83
C TYR A 1235 -21.70 11.64 3.29
N TYR A 1236 -21.06 12.71 2.84
CA TYR A 1236 -21.76 13.87 2.28
C TYR A 1236 -21.55 13.99 0.76
N GLN A 1237 -22.54 14.58 0.08
CA GLN A 1237 -22.43 15.12 -1.26
C GLN A 1237 -23.00 16.54 -1.28
N LEU A 1238 -22.16 17.51 -1.64
CA LEU A 1238 -22.57 18.91 -1.91
C LEU A 1238 -22.68 19.11 -3.41
N THR A 1239 -23.68 19.85 -3.87
CA THR A 1239 -23.89 20.17 -5.29
C THR A 1239 -24.18 21.66 -5.47
N SER A 1240 -23.35 22.43 -6.17
CA SER A 1240 -23.62 23.87 -6.38
C SER A 1240 -24.78 24.12 -7.35
N THR A 1241 -25.35 25.32 -7.35
CA THR A 1241 -26.36 25.75 -8.34
C THR A 1241 -25.87 25.70 -9.80
N LYS A 1242 -24.56 25.60 -10.04
CA LYS A 1242 -23.96 25.36 -11.36
C LYS A 1242 -23.59 23.89 -11.62
N GLY A 1243 -23.96 22.97 -10.74
CA GLY A 1243 -23.82 21.52 -10.92
C GLY A 1243 -22.45 20.92 -10.55
N GLN A 1244 -21.56 21.67 -9.91
CA GLN A 1244 -20.30 21.11 -9.38
C GLN A 1244 -20.60 20.24 -8.14
N ILE A 1245 -19.89 19.12 -7.99
CA ILE A 1245 -20.13 18.14 -6.91
C ILE A 1245 -18.89 17.93 -6.06
N TRP A 1246 -19.03 18.02 -4.73
CA TRP A 1246 -18.01 17.61 -3.76
C TRP A 1246 -18.53 16.44 -2.93
N LYS A 1247 -17.66 15.46 -2.64
CA LYS A 1247 -17.98 14.30 -1.79
C LYS A 1247 -16.92 14.17 -0.69
N GLY A 1248 -17.33 13.62 0.45
CA GLY A 1248 -16.44 13.34 1.58
C GLY A 1248 -17.16 12.64 2.71
N TRP A 1249 -16.55 12.61 3.88
CA TRP A 1249 -17.14 12.06 5.10
C TRP A 1249 -17.15 13.09 6.23
N VAL A 1250 -18.07 12.90 7.17
CA VAL A 1250 -18.27 13.73 8.35
C VAL A 1250 -18.73 12.87 9.52
N GLU A 1251 -18.08 13.02 10.66
CA GLU A 1251 -18.40 12.32 11.91
C GLU A 1251 -19.27 13.21 12.82
N ILE A 1252 -20.31 12.60 13.39
CA ILE A 1252 -21.16 13.20 14.43
C ILE A 1252 -20.66 12.67 15.79
N ILE A 1253 -20.33 13.57 16.72
CA ILE A 1253 -19.93 13.24 18.09
C ILE A 1253 -20.75 14.08 19.08
N ARG A 1254 -21.39 13.47 20.07
CA ARG A 1254 -22.20 14.17 21.10
C ARG A 1254 -21.60 14.13 22.50
#